data_AF-A0A937Q721-F1
#
_entry.id   AF-A0A937Q721-F1
#
_cell.length_a   1.000
_cell.length_b   1.000
_cell.length_c   1.000
_cell.angle_alpha   90.00
_cell.angle_beta   90.00
_cell.angle_gamma   90.00
#
_symmetry.space_group_name_H-M   'P 1'
#
loop_
_entity.id
_entity.type
_entity.pdbx_description
1 polymer ?
#
loop_
_entity_poly.entity_id
_entity_poly.type
_entity_poly.pdbx_seq_one_letter_code
_entity_poly.pdbx_strand_id
1 'polypeptide(L)'
;MGSTNSLPKETLWQEGPFQYINPDDFDALGIDPADVPLGTFPSLKHPSQLRSRFGGNAYGFGLFEDYDRLKPKEIEQLHAISLENSEDLRAHYKELNEIYRKMGLLTRFSSLGKFYYLIPVHLISNSLTHIRVRIDEISKIVGFHKKKYLKESHRIGVLSRQDDLILNELSLRFREHHFILLDSLEKLSELNQGLDLVILTSDPYEIVLMERFSPLAQEAISKSRLDQYGAYLLWKVRNLLKTDGEIFVIADHFSSKTHRTTEVVFKTEQEEKNFALFSHIFDTRKKYKIKDHTVMANIFDLQKYLSGFYVEQEVIDTLLGGKPFETMSLEEINNLPYINSQLEDWPFPIDQEKTWSKLFGSFFDKVFHKPVVPDTVKKAWKKRFSCNDYSPHYMRVYLGQKKRATPPLADIKRDVIESNLSGCPMELVADYRDSFEYLIRTLGVVMGRLKRGSYQILPQVFIDRLKQPLENKKRRYKALNDVIKLTTKINRLRKVEGYLNPDRIEGSKTRLLENLEALALFGFSHNELKEIILIIVGHTPFGRIISGKAPEKALQPVSDMARTFEPQQALNLLRYCRLMSLAETEAALGSELTHEQLTQLFDLYESTVRVIVTQELDWDQLLDEKITSMGGIHNKIVQKVLMMMNYFEFIDNWAKLKKKGRMEKEALADYDEQKLYRIENVIKLANTIEKFEEMYLKFDPLQLPLFYRRFLEVEFYGTGHLFERMDSQNVFALLWITVNLAQGEIVNFNPILAEVGAKEIEDRIKKVEQEASSINIEHLDLSILKGFGDQLHQERSSFIMGTGFQLTISSKAQALEIAFKDVAKDIERATSLSKKLRGCPISEIPVEELKNLEALFSNLETFFQSHLKVIKRTDSTLKLPGKQKEWFKAVRQFRETVRSNFLGVMFHPEHLYTDFDLLFSNAPSLLNFLLPELAALQDLDTSRHIYLTSPVTDYILASTKKFQALITHDKQGFQDIDYLHTLAQKEFGPMAAGIVGLSEVQLENLWKIIEGVRGNPDLIDALAKSFIFQDLGRVPDLRKKHKKKVNPSDHALASAFLVEKVKIAERYGLNERGKSFLIFLVRHHGLLHHTVRGEISFS
;
A
#
# COMPACT_ATOMS: atom_id res chain seq x y z
N MET A 1 12.40 11.62 34.65
CA MET A 1 12.32 10.33 35.37
C MET A 1 10.95 9.75 35.08
N GLY A 2 10.87 8.73 34.23
CA GLY A 2 9.61 8.15 33.77
C GLY A 2 9.63 6.65 34.01
N SER A 3 8.66 6.13 34.76
CA SER A 3 8.46 4.69 34.90
C SER A 3 7.94 4.12 33.59
N THR A 4 8.78 3.37 32.89
CA THR A 4 8.41 2.51 31.77
C THR A 4 7.66 1.29 32.30
N ASN A 5 6.33 1.38 32.38
CA ASN A 5 5.48 0.21 32.59
C ASN A 5 5.12 -0.34 31.21
N SER A 6 5.81 -1.40 30.81
CA SER A 6 5.56 -2.21 29.60
C SER A 6 4.49 -3.26 29.88
N LEU A 7 3.64 -3.54 28.88
CA LEU A 7 2.64 -4.62 28.93
C LEU A 7 3.29 -6.01 28.80
N PRO A 8 2.91 -7.02 29.60
CA PRO A 8 3.25 -8.43 29.38
C PRO A 8 2.49 -9.04 28.19
N LYS A 9 3.05 -10.12 27.63
CA LYS A 9 2.60 -10.79 26.38
C LYS A 9 1.19 -11.41 26.37
N GLU A 10 0.54 -11.61 27.52
CA GLU A 10 -0.59 -12.55 27.62
C GLU A 10 -1.92 -11.95 28.12
N THR A 11 -1.97 -10.65 28.44
CA THR A 11 -3.04 -10.11 29.31
C THR A 11 -4.27 -9.49 28.63
N LEU A 12 -4.43 -9.56 27.31
CA LEU A 12 -5.57 -8.90 26.63
C LEU A 12 -6.47 -9.84 25.79
N TRP A 13 -6.17 -11.14 25.73
CA TRP A 13 -6.74 -12.04 24.72
C TRP A 13 -7.47 -13.26 25.29
N GLN A 14 -8.35 -13.07 26.27
CA GLN A 14 -9.36 -14.06 26.62
C GLN A 14 -10.77 -13.50 26.36
N GLU A 15 -11.11 -13.29 25.09
CA GLU A 15 -12.47 -12.88 24.72
C GLU A 15 -13.37 -14.10 24.53
N GLY A 16 -14.17 -14.36 25.56
CA GLY A 16 -15.35 -15.21 25.49
C GLY A 16 -15.42 -16.27 26.60
N PRO A 17 -16.62 -16.55 27.15
CA PRO A 17 -16.81 -17.48 28.28
C PRO A 17 -16.39 -18.93 28.01
N PHE A 18 -16.14 -19.30 26.74
CA PHE A 18 -15.89 -20.70 26.35
C PHE A 18 -14.55 -20.92 25.62
N GLN A 19 -13.75 -19.88 25.34
CA GLN A 19 -12.50 -20.00 24.54
C GLN A 19 -12.74 -20.75 23.23
N TYR A 20 -13.42 -20.11 22.29
CA TYR A 20 -13.76 -20.72 21.01
C TYR A 20 -12.51 -21.03 20.19
N ILE A 21 -12.55 -22.15 19.46
CA ILE A 21 -11.51 -22.59 18.55
C ILE A 21 -11.87 -22.08 17.15
N ASN A 22 -10.94 -21.36 16.51
CA ASN A 22 -11.15 -20.86 15.16
C ASN A 22 -11.17 -22.01 14.14
N PRO A 23 -12.08 -22.04 13.15
CA PRO A 23 -12.01 -22.95 12.01
C PRO A 23 -10.64 -23.00 11.32
N ASP A 24 -9.93 -21.86 11.24
CA ASP A 24 -8.59 -21.78 10.66
C ASP A 24 -7.55 -22.60 11.45
N ASP A 25 -7.80 -22.82 12.76
CA ASP A 25 -6.93 -23.60 13.64
C ASP A 25 -7.29 -25.10 13.65
N PHE A 26 -8.33 -25.55 12.94
CA PHE A 26 -8.80 -26.94 13.00
C PHE A 26 -7.73 -27.92 12.52
N ASP A 27 -7.08 -27.64 11.39
CA ASP A 27 -6.02 -28.49 10.87
C ASP A 27 -4.82 -28.55 11.82
N ALA A 28 -4.44 -27.41 12.41
CA ALA A 28 -3.34 -27.33 13.37
C ALA A 28 -3.64 -28.05 14.69
N LEU A 29 -4.91 -28.10 15.09
CA LEU A 29 -5.39 -28.76 16.31
C LEU A 29 -5.90 -30.20 16.07
N GLY A 30 -5.91 -30.64 14.81
CA GLY A 30 -6.32 -31.98 14.38
C GLY A 30 -7.84 -32.23 14.46
N ILE A 31 -8.65 -31.18 14.41
CA ILE A 31 -10.12 -31.22 14.50
C ILE A 31 -10.71 -31.52 13.12
N ASP A 32 -11.60 -32.51 13.04
CA ASP A 32 -12.35 -32.81 11.80
C ASP A 32 -13.58 -31.89 11.71
N PRO A 33 -13.74 -31.08 10.64
CA PRO A 33 -14.91 -30.23 10.46
C PRO A 33 -16.24 -31.01 10.49
N ALA A 34 -16.26 -32.28 10.09
CA ALA A 34 -17.46 -33.11 10.10
C ALA A 34 -17.94 -33.47 11.52
N ASP A 35 -17.06 -33.38 12.52
CA ASP A 35 -17.37 -33.62 13.93
C ASP A 35 -17.97 -32.39 14.64
N VAL A 36 -18.03 -31.24 13.96
CA VAL A 36 -18.63 -29.98 14.42
C VAL A 36 -20.00 -29.77 13.75
N PRO A 37 -21.11 -30.14 14.40
CA PRO A 37 -22.44 -30.02 13.81
C PRO A 37 -22.90 -28.56 13.71
N LEU A 38 -23.62 -28.25 12.62
CA LEU A 38 -24.26 -26.96 12.40
C LEU A 38 -25.11 -26.55 13.60
N GLY A 39 -24.87 -25.34 14.11
CA GLY A 39 -25.51 -24.83 15.33
C GLY A 39 -24.72 -25.08 16.63
N THR A 40 -23.46 -25.50 16.54
CA THR A 40 -22.50 -25.56 17.66
C THR A 40 -21.16 -24.92 17.29
N PHE A 41 -20.40 -24.45 18.28
CA PHE A 41 -19.05 -23.93 18.11
C PHE A 41 -18.03 -24.75 18.90
N PRO A 42 -16.89 -25.14 18.32
CA PRO A 42 -15.83 -25.84 19.04
C PRO A 42 -15.11 -24.88 20.00
N SER A 43 -14.70 -25.41 21.14
CA SER A 43 -14.29 -24.61 22.28
C SER A 43 -13.36 -25.39 23.21
N LEU A 44 -12.41 -24.71 23.83
CA LEU A 44 -11.52 -25.31 24.82
C LEU A 44 -12.16 -25.41 26.22
N LYS A 45 -13.22 -24.61 26.47
CA LYS A 45 -13.99 -24.62 27.72
C LYS A 45 -15.48 -24.84 27.45
N HIS A 46 -16.21 -25.34 28.44
CA HIS A 46 -17.65 -25.63 28.35
C HIS A 46 -18.39 -25.25 29.63
N PRO A 47 -19.73 -25.08 29.59
CA PRO A 47 -20.52 -24.90 30.80
C PRO A 47 -20.61 -26.21 31.61
N SER A 48 -20.66 -26.10 32.93
CA SER A 48 -20.60 -27.23 33.87
C SER A 48 -21.79 -28.20 33.74
N GLN A 49 -22.98 -27.71 33.40
CA GLN A 49 -24.16 -28.55 33.18
C GLN A 49 -24.95 -28.11 31.95
N LEU A 50 -25.13 -29.04 31.02
CA LEU A 50 -26.11 -28.93 29.96
C LEU A 50 -26.86 -30.25 29.87
N ARG A 51 -28.20 -30.24 29.91
CA ARG A 51 -28.95 -31.50 29.76
C ARG A 51 -28.75 -32.06 28.35
N SER A 52 -28.24 -33.29 28.27
CA SER A 52 -28.20 -34.05 27.01
C SER A 52 -29.63 -34.26 26.49
N ARG A 53 -29.76 -34.50 25.17
CA ARG A 53 -31.05 -34.83 24.51
C ARG A 53 -31.72 -36.07 25.12
N PHE A 54 -30.99 -36.84 25.90
CA PHE A 54 -31.41 -38.14 26.40
C PHE A 54 -31.47 -38.25 27.93
N GLY A 55 -31.23 -37.14 28.66
CA GLY A 55 -31.04 -37.14 30.12
C GLY A 55 -29.55 -37.11 30.48
N GLY A 56 -29.20 -36.61 31.67
CA GLY A 56 -27.79 -36.48 32.07
C GLY A 56 -27.07 -35.22 31.59
N ASN A 57 -25.77 -35.10 31.91
CA ASN A 57 -24.92 -33.97 31.50
C ASN A 57 -24.28 -34.22 30.12
N ALA A 58 -24.52 -33.35 29.15
CA ALA A 58 -24.01 -33.40 27.78
C ALA A 58 -22.49 -33.27 27.68
N TYR A 59 -21.81 -32.80 28.73
CA TYR A 59 -20.34 -32.75 28.83
C TYR A 59 -19.77 -33.77 29.83
N GLY A 60 -20.60 -34.68 30.34
CA GLY A 60 -20.15 -35.78 31.20
C GLY A 60 -19.54 -36.93 30.40
N PHE A 61 -19.02 -37.94 31.10
CA PHE A 61 -18.40 -39.12 30.48
C PHE A 61 -19.39 -40.18 29.96
N GLY A 62 -20.71 -39.97 30.09
CA GLY A 62 -21.75 -40.89 29.56
C GLY A 62 -21.77 -42.32 30.15
N LEU A 63 -20.81 -42.67 31.01
CA LEU A 63 -20.51 -44.03 31.45
C LEU A 63 -21.49 -44.64 32.46
N PHE A 64 -22.61 -44.00 32.80
CA PHE A 64 -23.55 -44.56 33.79
C PHE A 64 -25.04 -44.43 33.43
N GLU A 65 -25.40 -43.71 32.38
CA GLU A 65 -26.81 -43.31 32.15
C GLU A 65 -27.43 -43.83 30.84
N ASP A 66 -26.65 -44.34 29.87
CA ASP A 66 -27.12 -44.63 28.49
C ASP A 66 -26.65 -45.98 27.87
N TYR A 67 -26.29 -47.00 28.69
CA TYR A 67 -25.80 -48.31 28.20
C TYR A 67 -26.75 -49.04 27.25
N ASP A 68 -28.06 -48.83 27.37
CA ASP A 68 -29.09 -49.53 26.58
C ASP A 68 -29.07 -49.17 25.08
N ARG A 69 -28.22 -48.23 24.65
CA ARG A 69 -28.18 -47.70 23.27
C ARG A 69 -26.90 -48.01 22.50
N LEU A 70 -25.89 -48.52 23.18
CA LEU A 70 -24.65 -48.95 22.55
C LEU A 70 -24.72 -50.44 22.24
N LYS A 71 -24.14 -50.85 21.11
CA LYS A 71 -23.97 -52.28 20.80
C LYS A 71 -22.98 -52.89 21.80
N PRO A 72 -23.06 -54.19 22.13
CA PRO A 72 -22.10 -54.85 23.02
C PRO A 72 -20.63 -54.65 22.62
N LYS A 73 -20.35 -54.60 21.31
CA LYS A 73 -19.01 -54.28 20.78
C LYS A 73 -18.55 -52.85 21.09
N GLU A 74 -19.44 -51.87 21.06
CA GLU A 74 -19.11 -50.45 21.33
C GLU A 74 -18.86 -50.23 22.84
N ILE A 75 -19.54 -51.00 23.69
CA ILE A 75 -19.33 -51.04 25.15
C ILE A 75 -17.97 -51.66 25.48
N GLU A 76 -17.64 -52.82 24.90
CA GLU A 76 -16.32 -53.44 25.05
C GLU A 76 -15.19 -52.51 24.60
N GLN A 77 -15.39 -51.76 23.52
CA GLN A 77 -14.42 -50.77 23.02
C GLN A 77 -14.26 -49.57 23.97
N LEU A 78 -15.34 -49.00 24.51
CA LEU A 78 -15.25 -47.92 25.50
C LEU A 78 -14.51 -48.36 26.78
N HIS A 79 -14.69 -49.62 27.22
CA HIS A 79 -13.98 -50.17 28.37
C HIS A 79 -12.51 -50.50 28.10
N ALA A 80 -12.14 -50.75 26.84
CA ALA A 80 -10.77 -51.05 26.45
C ALA A 80 -9.91 -49.78 26.28
N ILE A 81 -10.52 -48.62 26.04
CA ILE A 81 -9.81 -47.35 25.78
C ILE A 81 -9.63 -46.56 27.09
N SER A 82 -8.38 -46.22 27.42
CA SER A 82 -8.09 -45.32 28.53
C SER A 82 -8.22 -43.85 28.09
N LEU A 83 -9.20 -43.13 28.64
CA LEU A 83 -9.40 -41.70 28.37
C LEU A 83 -8.32 -40.80 28.99
N GLU A 84 -7.45 -41.36 29.83
CA GLU A 84 -6.31 -40.67 30.44
C GLU A 84 -5.02 -40.79 29.60
N ASN A 85 -5.01 -41.65 28.56
CA ASN A 85 -3.86 -41.87 27.69
C ASN A 85 -4.03 -41.18 26.33
N SER A 86 -3.19 -40.18 26.02
CA SER A 86 -3.29 -39.40 24.78
C SER A 86 -2.96 -40.19 23.51
N GLU A 87 -2.15 -41.25 23.59
CA GLU A 87 -1.86 -42.11 22.43
C GLU A 87 -3.05 -43.02 22.08
N ASP A 88 -3.77 -43.53 23.10
CA ASP A 88 -4.97 -44.34 22.89
C ASP A 88 -6.12 -43.50 22.33
N LEU A 89 -6.29 -42.26 22.83
CA LEU A 89 -7.25 -41.29 22.28
C LEU A 89 -6.94 -40.97 20.81
N ARG A 90 -5.66 -40.80 20.47
CA ARG A 90 -5.22 -40.53 19.09
C ARG A 90 -5.51 -41.70 18.15
N ALA A 91 -5.33 -42.94 18.60
CA ALA A 91 -5.57 -44.13 17.79
C ALA A 91 -7.07 -44.37 17.52
N HIS A 92 -7.96 -43.96 18.43
CA HIS A 92 -9.39 -44.29 18.38
C HIS A 92 -10.34 -43.07 18.30
N TYR A 93 -9.83 -41.86 18.02
CA TYR A 93 -10.60 -40.61 18.10
C TYR A 93 -11.89 -40.59 17.25
N LYS A 94 -11.86 -41.17 16.03
CA LYS A 94 -13.05 -41.23 15.15
C LYS A 94 -14.15 -42.11 15.74
N GLU A 95 -13.76 -43.26 16.28
CA GLU A 95 -14.68 -44.23 16.90
C GLU A 95 -15.28 -43.65 18.17
N LEU A 96 -14.46 -42.98 18.99
CA LEU A 96 -14.91 -42.24 20.17
C LEU A 96 -15.88 -41.11 19.82
N ASN A 97 -15.59 -40.31 18.79
CA ASN A 97 -16.48 -39.23 18.35
C ASN A 97 -17.82 -39.78 17.84
N GLU A 98 -17.84 -40.92 17.14
CA GLU A 98 -19.08 -41.59 16.74
C GLU A 98 -19.90 -42.08 17.93
N ILE A 99 -19.26 -42.69 18.92
CA ILE A 99 -19.89 -43.19 20.15
C ILE A 99 -20.46 -42.01 20.96
N TYR A 100 -19.66 -40.96 21.18
CA TYR A 100 -20.08 -39.76 21.91
C TYR A 100 -21.22 -39.03 21.19
N ARG A 101 -21.24 -39.03 19.85
CA ARG A 101 -22.36 -38.54 19.04
C ARG A 101 -23.63 -39.37 19.24
N LYS A 102 -23.55 -40.70 19.30
CA LYS A 102 -24.70 -41.60 19.56
C LYS A 102 -25.28 -41.42 20.97
N MET A 103 -24.42 -41.18 21.97
CA MET A 103 -24.82 -40.88 23.35
C MET A 103 -25.32 -39.43 23.55
N GLY A 104 -25.29 -38.60 22.51
CA GLY A 104 -25.74 -37.20 22.60
C GLY A 104 -24.80 -36.28 23.40
N LEU A 105 -23.55 -36.68 23.60
CA LEU A 105 -22.52 -35.86 24.26
C LEU A 105 -21.94 -34.82 23.30
N LEU A 106 -21.50 -33.70 23.88
CA LEU A 106 -20.92 -32.55 23.19
C LEU A 106 -19.40 -32.43 23.37
N THR A 107 -18.76 -33.45 23.92
CA THR A 107 -17.30 -33.60 23.96
C THR A 107 -16.82 -34.32 22.70
N ARG A 108 -15.71 -33.88 22.11
CA ARG A 108 -15.07 -34.47 20.93
C ARG A 108 -13.57 -34.59 21.13
N PHE A 109 -12.93 -35.46 20.36
CA PHE A 109 -11.51 -35.74 20.39
C PHE A 109 -10.87 -35.41 19.04
N SER A 110 -9.73 -34.74 19.06
CA SER A 110 -8.95 -34.42 17.87
C SER A 110 -7.99 -35.55 17.51
N SER A 111 -7.50 -35.56 16.27
CA SER A 111 -6.47 -36.49 15.78
C SER A 111 -5.10 -36.31 16.44
N LEU A 112 -4.96 -35.35 17.36
CA LEU A 112 -3.80 -35.15 18.23
C LEU A 112 -4.01 -35.73 19.64
N GLY A 113 -5.13 -36.41 19.91
CA GLY A 113 -5.43 -37.01 21.21
C GLY A 113 -5.84 -35.99 22.28
N LYS A 114 -6.36 -34.82 21.89
CA LYS A 114 -6.88 -33.78 22.79
C LYS A 114 -8.40 -33.68 22.69
N PHE A 115 -9.07 -33.42 23.80
CA PHE A 115 -10.50 -33.15 23.79
C PHE A 115 -10.81 -31.67 23.51
N TYR A 116 -11.97 -31.42 22.90
CA TYR A 116 -12.58 -30.11 22.72
C TYR A 116 -14.10 -30.23 22.89
N TYR A 117 -14.77 -29.12 23.10
CA TYR A 117 -16.20 -29.07 23.45
C TYR A 117 -17.01 -28.35 22.38
N LEU A 118 -18.23 -28.83 22.14
CA LEU A 118 -19.17 -28.23 21.20
C LEU A 118 -20.23 -27.41 21.95
N ILE A 119 -20.19 -26.09 21.83
CA ILE A 119 -21.11 -25.17 22.49
C ILE A 119 -22.31 -24.87 21.60
N PRO A 120 -23.54 -25.26 21.98
CA PRO A 120 -24.73 -24.93 21.20
C PRO A 120 -25.00 -23.43 21.11
N VAL A 121 -25.40 -22.97 19.93
CA VAL A 121 -25.67 -21.55 19.62
C VAL A 121 -26.64 -20.89 20.60
N HIS A 122 -27.58 -21.63 21.17
CA HIS A 122 -28.58 -21.08 22.11
C HIS A 122 -28.01 -20.74 23.50
N LEU A 123 -26.85 -21.30 23.90
CA LEU A 123 -26.15 -20.95 25.15
C LEU A 123 -25.36 -19.63 25.05
N ILE A 124 -25.31 -19.04 23.86
CA ILE A 124 -24.61 -17.79 23.54
C ILE A 124 -25.54 -16.56 23.75
N SER A 125 -26.70 -16.73 24.40
CA SER A 125 -27.82 -15.78 24.42
C SER A 125 -27.50 -14.38 24.99
N ASN A 126 -26.56 -14.26 25.94
CA ASN A 126 -26.13 -12.96 26.48
C ASN A 126 -25.25 -12.19 25.47
N SER A 127 -24.34 -12.87 24.77
CA SER A 127 -23.56 -12.29 23.67
C SER A 127 -24.44 -11.90 22.49
N LEU A 128 -25.48 -12.71 22.18
CA LEU A 128 -26.48 -12.38 21.15
C LEU A 128 -27.27 -11.11 21.49
N THR A 129 -27.54 -10.84 22.78
CA THR A 129 -28.24 -9.60 23.18
C THR A 129 -27.35 -8.38 22.97
N HIS A 130 -26.06 -8.47 23.31
CA HIS A 130 -25.07 -7.41 23.09
C HIS A 130 -24.86 -7.11 21.59
N ILE A 131 -24.74 -8.17 20.77
CA ILE A 131 -24.59 -8.09 19.32
C ILE A 131 -25.85 -7.48 18.68
N ARG A 132 -27.05 -7.97 19.02
CA ARG A 132 -28.33 -7.42 18.52
C ARG A 132 -28.47 -5.94 18.84
N VAL A 133 -28.10 -5.55 20.04
CA VAL A 133 -28.10 -4.16 20.50
C VAL A 133 -27.17 -3.28 19.68
N ARG A 134 -25.94 -3.74 19.38
CA ARG A 134 -25.01 -3.01 18.51
C ARG A 134 -25.57 -2.89 17.09
N ILE A 135 -26.12 -3.98 16.55
CA ILE A 135 -26.75 -4.01 15.21
C ILE A 135 -27.92 -3.02 15.14
N ASP A 136 -28.77 -2.93 16.17
CA ASP A 136 -29.89 -1.98 16.20
C ASP A 136 -29.42 -0.53 16.18
N GLU A 137 -28.34 -0.19 16.91
CA GLU A 137 -27.76 1.15 16.88
C GLU A 137 -27.10 1.45 15.52
N ILE A 138 -26.35 0.51 14.95
CA ILE A 138 -25.78 0.65 13.60
C ILE A 138 -26.91 0.86 12.57
N SER A 139 -27.99 0.11 12.69
CA SER A 139 -29.16 0.18 11.80
C SER A 139 -29.80 1.56 11.78
N LYS A 140 -29.87 2.24 12.94
CA LYS A 140 -30.36 3.62 13.03
C LYS A 140 -29.48 4.59 12.24
N ILE A 141 -28.16 4.40 12.27
CA ILE A 141 -27.19 5.26 11.58
C ILE A 141 -27.21 5.01 10.07
N VAL A 142 -27.24 3.76 9.64
CA VAL A 142 -27.40 3.42 8.22
C VAL A 142 -28.70 4.01 7.67
N GLY A 143 -29.81 3.88 8.41
CA GLY A 143 -31.08 4.50 8.05
C GLY A 143 -31.03 6.04 8.02
N PHE A 144 -30.32 6.67 8.95
CA PHE A 144 -30.10 8.12 8.96
C PHE A 144 -29.30 8.58 7.75
N HIS A 145 -28.20 7.88 7.42
CA HIS A 145 -27.35 8.18 6.27
C HIS A 145 -28.12 8.04 4.95
N LYS A 146 -28.93 6.98 4.81
CA LYS A 146 -29.82 6.76 3.66
C LYS A 146 -30.79 7.92 3.46
N LYS A 147 -31.43 8.39 4.54
CA LYS A 147 -32.33 9.56 4.49
C LYS A 147 -31.60 10.86 4.13
N LYS A 148 -30.36 11.02 4.61
CA LYS A 148 -29.56 12.23 4.39
C LYS A 148 -29.12 12.39 2.93
N TYR A 149 -28.71 11.29 2.27
CA TYR A 149 -28.13 11.35 0.92
C TYR A 149 -29.04 10.83 -0.19
N LEU A 150 -30.22 10.29 0.13
CA LEU A 150 -31.27 9.85 -0.82
C LEU A 150 -30.76 8.92 -1.94
N LYS A 151 -29.76 8.07 -1.64
CA LYS A 151 -29.29 7.04 -2.58
C LYS A 151 -29.97 5.70 -2.30
N GLU A 152 -30.23 4.94 -3.37
CA GLU A 152 -30.84 3.61 -3.30
C GLU A 152 -29.90 2.59 -2.62
N SER A 153 -28.61 2.61 -2.97
CA SER A 153 -27.58 1.75 -2.39
C SER A 153 -26.36 2.54 -1.91
N HIS A 154 -25.75 2.08 -0.83
CA HIS A 154 -24.53 2.64 -0.25
C HIS A 154 -23.47 1.56 -0.14
N ARG A 155 -22.22 1.98 -0.20
CA ARG A 155 -21.06 1.11 0.03
C ARG A 155 -20.52 1.37 1.42
N ILE A 156 -20.56 0.35 2.26
CA ILE A 156 -20.29 0.47 3.69
C ILE A 156 -19.12 -0.42 4.06
N GLY A 157 -18.02 0.17 4.50
CA GLY A 157 -16.89 -0.60 5.06
C GLY A 157 -17.16 -0.92 6.52
N VAL A 158 -16.88 -2.15 6.95
CA VAL A 158 -16.99 -2.57 8.36
C VAL A 158 -15.61 -3.02 8.83
N LEU A 159 -15.02 -2.29 9.77
CA LEU A 159 -13.80 -2.69 10.45
C LEU A 159 -14.16 -3.61 11.61
N SER A 160 -13.97 -4.90 11.39
CA SER A 160 -14.23 -5.98 12.34
C SER A 160 -13.32 -7.18 12.06
N ARG A 161 -13.34 -8.18 12.94
CA ARG A 161 -12.74 -9.49 12.67
C ARG A 161 -13.54 -10.24 11.59
N GLN A 162 -12.93 -11.25 10.95
CA GLN A 162 -13.61 -12.12 9.98
C GLN A 162 -14.82 -12.84 10.58
N ASP A 163 -14.70 -13.28 11.83
CA ASP A 163 -15.73 -14.06 12.51
C ASP A 163 -16.77 -13.20 13.25
N ASP A 164 -16.77 -11.87 13.04
CA ASP A 164 -17.71 -10.98 13.71
C ASP A 164 -19.14 -11.14 13.14
N LEU A 165 -20.04 -11.64 13.98
CA LEU A 165 -21.46 -11.86 13.65
C LEU A 165 -22.18 -10.57 13.24
N ILE A 166 -21.66 -9.38 13.59
CA ILE A 166 -22.25 -8.09 13.24
C ILE A 166 -22.34 -7.92 11.71
N LEU A 167 -21.32 -8.32 10.95
CA LEU A 167 -21.30 -8.13 9.50
C LEU A 167 -22.36 -8.98 8.79
N ASN A 168 -22.47 -10.25 9.18
CA ASN A 168 -23.42 -11.19 8.60
C ASN A 168 -24.87 -10.72 8.84
N GLU A 169 -25.17 -10.30 10.06
CA GLU A 169 -26.49 -9.79 10.42
C GLU A 169 -26.84 -8.46 9.72
N LEU A 170 -25.87 -7.55 9.57
CA LEU A 170 -26.08 -6.30 8.84
C LEU A 170 -26.37 -6.55 7.35
N SER A 171 -25.63 -7.48 6.74
CA SER A 171 -25.81 -7.87 5.34
C SER A 171 -27.17 -8.52 5.09
N LEU A 172 -27.66 -9.31 6.05
CA LEU A 172 -29.01 -9.90 6.00
C LEU A 172 -30.11 -8.84 6.14
N ARG A 173 -29.90 -7.84 7.00
CA ARG A 173 -30.91 -6.80 7.33
C ARG A 173 -31.01 -5.69 6.27
N PHE A 174 -29.91 -5.36 5.61
CA PHE A 174 -29.81 -4.27 4.63
C PHE A 174 -29.32 -4.78 3.27
N ARG A 175 -30.18 -5.53 2.59
CA ARG A 175 -29.86 -6.19 1.30
C ARG A 175 -29.63 -5.20 0.15
N GLU A 176 -30.11 -3.97 0.30
CA GLU A 176 -29.91 -2.91 -0.67
C GLU A 176 -28.51 -2.25 -0.59
N HIS A 177 -27.70 -2.59 0.42
CA HIS A 177 -26.40 -1.97 0.65
C HIS A 177 -25.27 -2.99 0.48
N HIS A 178 -24.12 -2.53 0.02
CA HIS A 178 -22.95 -3.38 -0.18
C HIS A 178 -21.98 -3.20 0.99
N PHE A 179 -21.91 -4.22 1.86
CA PHE A 179 -20.97 -4.25 2.98
C PHE A 179 -19.65 -4.87 2.57
N ILE A 180 -18.55 -4.24 2.97
CA ILE A 180 -17.18 -4.70 2.70
C ILE A 180 -16.47 -4.89 4.03
N LEU A 181 -15.96 -6.10 4.27
CA LEU A 181 -15.16 -6.41 5.44
C LEU A 181 -13.76 -5.80 5.30
N LEU A 182 -13.36 -5.04 6.31
CA LEU A 182 -12.03 -4.44 6.45
C LEU A 182 -11.40 -5.06 7.71
N ASP A 183 -10.66 -6.16 7.54
CA ASP A 183 -10.10 -6.98 8.63
C ASP A 183 -8.57 -6.93 8.70
N SER A 184 -7.91 -6.21 7.79
CA SER A 184 -6.46 -6.02 7.77
C SER A 184 -6.04 -4.65 7.22
N LEU A 185 -4.80 -4.23 7.51
CA LEU A 185 -4.20 -3.03 6.90
C LEU A 185 -4.01 -3.17 5.38
N GLU A 186 -3.77 -4.39 4.90
CA GLU A 186 -3.59 -4.70 3.48
C GLU A 186 -4.89 -4.41 2.72
N LYS A 187 -6.03 -4.92 3.21
CA LYS A 187 -7.34 -4.61 2.61
C LYS A 187 -7.68 -3.13 2.66
N LEU A 188 -7.30 -2.42 3.73
CA LEU A 188 -7.46 -0.96 3.80
C LEU A 188 -6.61 -0.23 2.75
N SER A 189 -5.50 -0.81 2.31
CA SER A 189 -4.57 -0.20 1.35
C SER A 189 -4.88 -0.58 -0.10
N GLU A 190 -5.39 -1.79 -0.34
CA GLU A 190 -5.72 -2.30 -1.68
C GLU A 190 -7.10 -1.87 -2.19
N LEU A 191 -7.99 -1.41 -1.29
CA LEU A 191 -9.34 -1.00 -1.66
C LEU A 191 -9.34 0.27 -2.53
N ASN A 192 -9.35 0.09 -3.85
CA ASN A 192 -9.35 1.19 -4.83
C ASN A 192 -10.72 1.87 -5.03
N GLN A 193 -11.71 1.59 -4.18
CA GLN A 193 -13.10 2.02 -4.38
C GLN A 193 -13.61 2.86 -3.21
N GLY A 194 -14.19 4.02 -3.51
CA GLY A 194 -14.66 4.96 -2.48
C GLY A 194 -15.89 4.47 -1.70
N LEU A 195 -15.84 4.59 -0.37
CA LEU A 195 -16.89 4.20 0.57
C LEU A 195 -17.78 5.38 0.95
N ASP A 196 -19.08 5.14 1.15
CA ASP A 196 -20.05 6.14 1.61
C ASP A 196 -20.05 6.25 3.15
N LEU A 197 -19.87 5.12 3.85
CA LEU A 197 -19.82 5.03 5.32
C LEU A 197 -18.79 3.99 5.74
N VAL A 198 -18.06 4.25 6.82
CA VAL A 198 -17.20 3.26 7.49
C VAL A 198 -17.65 3.08 8.93
N ILE A 199 -17.83 1.82 9.35
CA ILE A 199 -18.27 1.43 10.69
C ILE A 199 -17.13 0.72 11.41
N LEU A 200 -16.76 1.20 12.59
CA LEU A 200 -15.85 0.51 13.51
C LEU A 200 -16.70 -0.16 14.60
N THR A 201 -16.57 -1.48 14.76
CA THR A 201 -17.36 -2.26 15.73
C THR A 201 -16.75 -2.32 17.14
N SER A 202 -15.56 -1.74 17.30
CA SER A 202 -14.78 -1.68 18.55
C SER A 202 -14.02 -0.36 18.69
N ASP A 203 -13.36 -0.14 19.83
CA ASP A 203 -12.53 1.04 20.03
C ASP A 203 -11.35 1.06 19.04
N PRO A 204 -10.96 2.22 18.47
CA PRO A 204 -9.83 2.30 17.54
C PRO A 204 -8.53 1.69 18.09
N TYR A 205 -8.29 1.77 19.40
CA TYR A 205 -7.11 1.15 19.99
C TYR A 205 -7.23 -0.37 20.08
N GLU A 206 -8.42 -0.93 20.34
CA GLU A 206 -8.64 -2.38 20.27
C GLU A 206 -8.42 -2.89 18.85
N ILE A 207 -8.92 -2.17 17.85
CA ILE A 207 -8.72 -2.51 16.42
C ILE A 207 -7.24 -2.52 16.06
N VAL A 208 -6.47 -1.52 16.50
CA VAL A 208 -5.02 -1.46 16.26
C VAL A 208 -4.29 -2.66 16.90
N LEU A 209 -4.78 -3.18 18.02
CA LEU A 209 -4.16 -4.31 18.71
C LEU A 209 -4.50 -5.67 18.05
N MET A 210 -5.48 -5.72 17.14
CA MET A 210 -5.80 -6.96 16.41
C MET A 210 -4.61 -7.41 15.55
N GLU A 211 -4.34 -8.73 15.53
CA GLU A 211 -3.15 -9.31 14.89
C GLU A 211 -2.93 -8.89 13.43
N ARG A 212 -4.01 -8.73 12.66
CA ARG A 212 -3.97 -8.36 11.23
C ARG A 212 -3.89 -6.84 10.97
N PHE A 213 -3.93 -6.02 12.01
CA PHE A 213 -3.91 -4.55 11.91
C PHE A 213 -2.61 -3.90 12.37
N SER A 214 -1.77 -4.60 13.14
CA SER A 214 -0.49 -4.05 13.55
C SER A 214 0.48 -5.13 14.01
N PRO A 215 1.80 -5.01 13.70
CA PRO A 215 2.83 -5.84 14.33
C PRO A 215 2.88 -5.64 15.85
N LEU A 216 2.21 -4.60 16.38
CA LEU A 216 2.10 -4.30 17.80
C LEU A 216 1.34 -5.37 18.61
N ALA A 217 0.55 -6.25 17.98
CA ALA A 217 -0.22 -7.27 18.69
C ALA A 217 0.65 -8.17 19.61
N GLN A 218 1.95 -8.29 19.32
CA GLN A 218 2.88 -9.18 20.01
C GLN A 218 3.97 -8.45 20.85
N GLU A 219 3.95 -7.12 20.93
CA GLU A 219 5.01 -6.30 21.57
C GLU A 219 4.52 -5.49 22.78
N ALA A 220 5.46 -5.04 23.62
CA ALA A 220 5.13 -4.11 24.70
C ALA A 220 5.01 -2.65 24.19
N ILE A 221 3.83 -2.05 24.35
CA ILE A 221 3.46 -0.80 23.68
C ILE A 221 3.52 0.40 24.63
N SER A 222 3.97 1.56 24.12
CA SER A 222 3.82 2.85 24.81
C SER A 222 2.56 3.59 24.33
N LYS A 223 1.93 4.38 25.19
CA LYS A 223 0.77 5.22 24.81
C LYS A 223 1.02 6.12 23.59
N SER A 224 2.24 6.63 23.42
CA SER A 224 2.59 7.46 22.27
C SER A 224 2.57 6.67 20.96
N ARG A 225 3.03 5.41 20.99
CA ARG A 225 3.04 4.52 19.83
C ARG A 225 1.60 4.11 19.48
N LEU A 226 0.77 3.82 20.47
CA LEU A 226 -0.66 3.53 20.27
C LEU A 226 -1.42 4.74 19.66
N ASP A 227 -1.13 5.96 20.11
CA ASP A 227 -1.66 7.20 19.49
C ASP A 227 -1.27 7.32 18.02
N GLN A 228 -0.06 6.88 17.64
CA GLN A 228 0.43 6.95 16.27
C GLN A 228 -0.31 5.99 15.35
N TYR A 229 -0.43 4.72 15.74
CA TYR A 229 -1.17 3.73 14.96
C TYR A 229 -2.67 4.04 14.90
N GLY A 230 -3.26 4.55 15.98
CA GLY A 230 -4.65 5.01 15.97
C GLY A 230 -4.87 6.15 14.97
N ALA A 231 -3.96 7.14 14.92
CA ALA A 231 -4.04 8.22 13.95
C ALA A 231 -3.82 7.74 12.51
N TYR A 232 -2.89 6.80 12.32
CA TYR A 232 -2.61 6.16 11.04
C TYR A 232 -3.83 5.40 10.49
N LEU A 233 -4.48 4.58 11.33
CA LEU A 233 -5.71 3.86 10.98
C LEU A 233 -6.81 4.84 10.50
N LEU A 234 -7.04 5.91 11.26
CA LEU A 234 -8.04 6.91 10.89
C LEU A 234 -7.68 7.68 9.62
N TRP A 235 -6.39 7.94 9.38
CA TRP A 235 -5.90 8.53 8.13
C TRP A 235 -6.23 7.64 6.93
N LYS A 236 -6.01 6.32 7.03
CA LYS A 236 -6.37 5.35 5.99
C LYS A 236 -7.87 5.28 5.76
N VAL A 237 -8.66 5.15 6.83
CA VAL A 237 -10.13 5.15 6.75
C VAL A 237 -10.65 6.43 6.09
N ARG A 238 -10.10 7.59 6.44
CA ARG A 238 -10.49 8.88 5.82
C ARG A 238 -10.23 8.88 4.31
N ASN A 239 -9.13 8.29 3.86
CA ASN A 239 -8.78 8.27 2.44
C ASN A 239 -9.68 7.34 1.61
N LEU A 240 -10.23 6.29 2.22
CA LEU A 240 -11.24 5.43 1.58
C LEU A 240 -12.62 6.07 1.45
N LEU A 241 -12.96 7.02 2.33
CA LEU A 241 -14.27 7.69 2.30
C LEU A 241 -14.40 8.67 1.13
N LYS A 242 -15.57 8.71 0.49
CA LYS A 242 -15.96 9.76 -0.47
C LYS A 242 -16.00 11.14 0.20
N THR A 243 -16.08 12.21 -0.59
CA THR A 243 -16.05 13.61 -0.11
C THR A 243 -17.06 13.91 1.00
N ASP A 244 -18.25 13.30 0.94
CA ASP A 244 -19.31 13.46 1.96
C ASP A 244 -19.48 12.21 2.83
N GLY A 245 -18.49 11.31 2.81
CA GLY A 245 -18.51 10.07 3.56
C GLY A 245 -18.45 10.30 5.08
N GLU A 246 -18.97 9.34 5.83
CA GLU A 246 -19.06 9.40 7.28
C GLU A 246 -18.31 8.23 7.93
N ILE A 247 -17.86 8.43 9.16
CA ILE A 247 -17.34 7.38 10.03
C ILE A 247 -18.25 7.23 11.24
N PHE A 248 -18.67 6.00 11.51
CA PHE A 248 -19.42 5.64 12.70
C PHE A 248 -18.60 4.67 13.54
N VAL A 249 -18.50 4.94 14.83
CA VAL A 249 -17.79 4.08 15.79
C VAL A 249 -18.75 3.73 16.90
N ILE A 250 -18.83 2.43 17.20
CA ILE A 250 -19.58 1.89 18.32
C ILE A 250 -18.64 0.99 19.12
N ALA A 251 -18.45 1.32 20.40
CA ALA A 251 -17.56 0.57 21.28
C ALA A 251 -18.14 0.50 22.69
N ASP A 252 -17.61 -0.42 23.50
CA ASP A 252 -17.99 -0.52 24.91
C ASP A 252 -17.45 0.68 25.70
N HIS A 253 -18.14 0.99 26.79
CA HIS A 253 -17.73 2.09 27.65
C HIS A 253 -16.60 1.70 28.60
N PHE A 254 -15.43 2.30 28.42
CA PHE A 254 -14.35 2.18 29.40
C PHE A 254 -14.53 3.16 30.55
N SER A 255 -14.67 2.62 31.76
CA SER A 255 -14.81 3.42 32.97
C SER A 255 -13.45 3.87 33.50
N SER A 256 -13.27 5.18 33.64
CA SER A 256 -12.09 5.73 34.32
C SER A 256 -12.10 5.36 35.80
N LYS A 257 -10.91 5.08 36.35
CA LYS A 257 -10.69 4.90 37.79
C LYS A 257 -11.16 6.15 38.57
N THR A 258 -12.20 6.01 39.39
CA THR A 258 -12.75 7.12 40.20
C THR A 258 -12.90 6.74 41.68
N HIS A 259 -12.89 7.74 42.57
CA HIS A 259 -13.17 7.57 44.01
C HIS A 259 -14.62 7.92 44.37
N ARG A 260 -15.44 8.24 43.37
CA ARG A 260 -16.81 8.68 43.57
C ARG A 260 -17.71 7.47 43.83
N THR A 261 -18.58 7.58 44.83
CA THR A 261 -19.56 6.56 45.18
C THR A 261 -20.97 7.03 44.85
N THR A 262 -21.86 6.10 44.56
CA THR A 262 -23.29 6.32 44.32
C THR A 262 -24.09 5.36 45.19
N GLU A 263 -25.29 5.78 45.60
CA GLU A 263 -26.23 4.91 46.29
C GLU A 263 -26.94 4.01 45.27
N VAL A 264 -26.79 2.69 45.43
CA VAL A 264 -27.44 1.68 44.60
C VAL A 264 -28.49 0.96 45.45
N VAL A 265 -29.73 1.02 44.99
CA VAL A 265 -30.87 0.30 45.57
C VAL A 265 -31.19 -0.87 44.65
N PHE A 266 -30.94 -2.10 45.12
CA PHE A 266 -31.29 -3.32 44.41
C PHE A 266 -32.77 -3.63 44.55
N LYS A 267 -33.37 -4.24 43.51
CA LYS A 267 -34.81 -4.52 43.47
C LYS A 267 -35.16 -5.98 43.70
N THR A 268 -34.15 -6.84 43.71
CA THR A 268 -34.29 -8.28 43.85
C THR A 268 -33.14 -8.82 44.68
N GLU A 269 -33.44 -9.71 45.62
CA GLU A 269 -32.43 -10.35 46.48
C GLU A 269 -31.34 -11.05 45.66
N GLN A 270 -31.71 -11.66 44.51
CA GLN A 270 -30.77 -12.30 43.60
C GLN A 270 -29.68 -11.34 43.08
N GLU A 271 -30.04 -10.09 42.80
CA GLU A 271 -29.10 -9.08 42.29
C GLU A 271 -28.12 -8.63 43.38
N GLU A 272 -28.57 -8.59 44.64
CA GLU A 272 -27.71 -8.30 45.79
C GLU A 272 -26.67 -9.40 45.98
N LYS A 273 -27.11 -10.66 45.90
CA LYS A 273 -26.22 -11.82 45.96
C LYS A 273 -25.18 -11.76 44.83
N ASN A 274 -25.60 -11.42 43.61
CA ASN A 274 -24.70 -11.30 42.46
C ASN A 274 -23.64 -10.21 42.64
N PHE A 275 -24.04 -9.02 43.10
CA PHE A 275 -23.11 -7.90 43.33
C PHE A 275 -22.16 -8.18 44.51
N ALA A 276 -22.67 -8.78 45.59
CA ALA A 276 -21.85 -9.23 46.71
C ALA A 276 -20.82 -10.25 46.24
N LEU A 277 -21.24 -11.30 45.54
CA LEU A 277 -20.35 -12.33 44.99
C LEU A 277 -19.25 -11.74 44.10
N PHE A 278 -19.62 -10.82 43.20
CA PHE A 278 -18.65 -10.08 42.37
C PHE A 278 -17.55 -9.40 43.21
N SER A 279 -17.92 -8.77 44.33
CA SER A 279 -16.96 -8.09 45.21
C SER A 279 -16.04 -9.02 45.99
N HIS A 280 -16.42 -10.29 46.17
CA HIS A 280 -15.58 -11.31 46.80
C HIS A 280 -14.62 -11.97 45.79
N ILE A 281 -15.03 -12.06 44.52
CA ILE A 281 -14.20 -12.62 43.45
C ILE A 281 -13.13 -11.62 43.03
N PHE A 282 -13.51 -10.37 42.77
CA PHE A 282 -12.62 -9.37 42.17
C PHE A 282 -12.09 -8.34 43.18
N ASP A 283 -10.87 -7.85 42.94
CA ASP A 283 -10.24 -6.77 43.71
C ASP A 283 -10.95 -5.42 43.46
N THR A 284 -12.04 -5.22 44.19
CA THR A 284 -12.84 -4.00 44.16
C THR A 284 -12.20 -2.90 45.01
N ARG A 285 -12.45 -1.63 44.68
CA ARG A 285 -11.87 -0.47 45.41
C ARG A 285 -12.30 -0.40 46.87
N LYS A 286 -13.43 -1.02 47.21
CA LYS A 286 -13.97 -1.10 48.56
C LYS A 286 -14.70 -2.42 48.72
N LYS A 287 -14.57 -3.03 49.90
CA LYS A 287 -15.40 -4.17 50.29
C LYS A 287 -16.83 -3.71 50.58
N TYR A 288 -17.80 -4.36 49.93
CA TYR A 288 -19.20 -4.01 50.03
C TYR A 288 -19.92 -4.87 51.06
N LYS A 289 -20.78 -4.24 51.87
CA LYS A 289 -21.75 -4.92 52.73
C LYS A 289 -23.11 -4.30 52.43
N ILE A 290 -23.99 -5.07 51.82
CA ILE A 290 -25.33 -4.62 51.44
C ILE A 290 -26.24 -4.70 52.67
N LYS A 291 -27.00 -3.64 52.94
CA LYS A 291 -28.00 -3.58 54.02
C LYS A 291 -29.29 -3.00 53.49
N ASP A 292 -30.42 -3.60 53.83
CA ASP A 292 -31.76 -3.14 53.43
C ASP A 292 -31.86 -2.85 51.91
N HIS A 293 -31.40 -3.81 51.10
CA HIS A 293 -31.33 -3.73 49.64
C HIS A 293 -30.48 -2.57 49.08
N THR A 294 -29.72 -1.85 49.92
CA THR A 294 -29.02 -0.62 49.56
C THR A 294 -27.52 -0.72 49.83
N VAL A 295 -26.70 -0.15 48.95
CA VAL A 295 -25.24 -0.06 49.12
C VAL A 295 -24.66 1.22 48.52
N MET A 296 -23.66 1.79 49.21
CA MET A 296 -22.83 2.85 48.64
C MET A 296 -21.70 2.23 47.80
N ALA A 297 -21.97 2.04 46.50
CA ALA A 297 -21.03 1.44 45.55
C ALA A 297 -20.07 2.48 44.96
N ASN A 298 -18.80 2.13 44.76
CA ASN A 298 -17.91 2.92 43.92
C ASN A 298 -18.39 2.83 42.45
N ILE A 299 -18.41 3.95 41.74
CA ILE A 299 -18.92 4.00 40.36
C ILE A 299 -18.10 3.12 39.42
N PHE A 300 -16.78 3.04 39.59
CA PHE A 300 -15.92 2.18 38.78
C PHE A 300 -16.23 0.69 39.01
N ASP A 301 -16.35 0.27 40.27
CA ASP A 301 -16.67 -1.14 40.59
C ASP A 301 -18.07 -1.52 40.11
N LEU A 302 -19.06 -0.62 40.26
CA LEU A 302 -20.42 -0.81 39.73
C LEU A 302 -20.43 -0.95 38.21
N GLN A 303 -19.69 -0.10 37.50
CA GLN A 303 -19.56 -0.16 36.05
C GLN A 303 -18.91 -1.47 35.58
N LYS A 304 -17.86 -1.92 36.28
CA LYS A 304 -17.20 -3.20 36.01
C LYS A 304 -18.13 -4.39 36.26
N TYR A 305 -18.93 -4.36 37.31
CA TYR A 305 -19.97 -5.36 37.51
C TYR A 305 -20.98 -5.39 36.33
N LEU A 306 -21.37 -4.22 35.81
CA LEU A 306 -22.34 -4.12 34.72
C LEU A 306 -21.77 -4.50 33.34
N SER A 307 -20.45 -4.49 33.15
CA SER A 307 -19.82 -4.98 31.91
C SER A 307 -19.84 -6.50 31.76
N GLY A 308 -20.25 -7.24 32.81
CA GLY A 308 -20.55 -8.67 32.70
C GLY A 308 -19.34 -9.57 32.59
N PHE A 309 -18.34 -9.39 33.47
CA PHE A 309 -17.16 -10.25 33.54
C PHE A 309 -17.55 -11.72 33.67
N TYR A 310 -16.95 -12.56 32.82
CA TYR A 310 -17.02 -14.00 32.97
C TYR A 310 -16.11 -14.43 34.12
N VAL A 311 -16.64 -15.30 34.98
CA VAL A 311 -15.87 -15.97 36.02
C VAL A 311 -16.01 -17.45 35.78
N GLU A 312 -14.88 -18.16 35.77
CA GLU A 312 -14.87 -19.61 35.64
C GLU A 312 -15.68 -20.25 36.76
N GLN A 313 -16.49 -21.23 36.40
CA GLN A 313 -17.35 -21.92 37.36
C GLN A 313 -16.51 -22.57 38.47
N GLU A 314 -15.29 -23.03 38.19
CA GLU A 314 -14.35 -23.55 39.18
C GLU A 314 -13.98 -22.53 40.27
N VAL A 315 -13.80 -21.26 39.90
CA VAL A 315 -13.52 -20.15 40.83
C VAL A 315 -14.75 -19.88 41.70
N ILE A 316 -15.95 -19.93 41.11
CA ILE A 316 -17.22 -19.78 41.82
C ILE A 316 -17.43 -20.97 42.77
N ASP A 317 -17.28 -22.20 42.30
CA ASP A 317 -17.51 -23.42 43.06
C ASP A 317 -16.50 -23.58 44.21
N THR A 318 -15.25 -23.17 43.99
CA THR A 318 -14.22 -23.08 45.04
C THR A 318 -14.59 -22.04 46.10
N LEU A 319 -15.11 -20.88 45.69
CA LEU A 319 -15.54 -19.83 46.61
C LEU A 319 -16.76 -20.24 47.44
N LEU A 320 -17.72 -20.92 46.81
CA LEU A 320 -18.99 -21.33 47.43
C LEU A 320 -18.88 -22.66 48.20
N GLY A 321 -17.75 -23.37 48.10
CA GLY A 321 -17.51 -24.64 48.80
C GLY A 321 -18.52 -25.73 48.44
N GLY A 322 -19.02 -25.75 47.19
CA GLY A 322 -20.01 -26.71 46.70
C GLY A 322 -21.46 -26.46 47.13
N LYS A 323 -21.77 -25.35 47.82
CA LYS A 323 -23.16 -24.94 48.10
C LYS A 323 -23.83 -24.28 46.88
N PRO A 324 -25.09 -24.59 46.55
CA PRO A 324 -25.81 -23.91 45.47
C PRO A 324 -26.02 -22.43 45.79
N PHE A 325 -25.55 -21.55 44.92
CA PHE A 325 -25.63 -20.09 45.07
C PHE A 325 -27.05 -19.57 45.35
N GLU A 326 -28.06 -20.19 44.73
CA GLU A 326 -29.49 -19.84 44.86
C GLU A 326 -30.01 -20.05 46.29
N THR A 327 -29.41 -20.97 47.04
CA THR A 327 -29.84 -21.35 48.41
C THR A 327 -29.10 -20.60 49.51
N MET A 328 -28.04 -19.86 49.19
CA MET A 328 -27.24 -19.14 50.18
C MET A 328 -27.91 -17.82 50.59
N SER A 329 -27.82 -17.47 51.87
CA SER A 329 -28.29 -16.17 52.36
C SER A 329 -27.26 -15.06 52.06
N LEU A 330 -27.70 -13.81 52.06
CA LEU A 330 -26.81 -12.66 51.89
C LEU A 330 -25.76 -12.57 53.03
N GLU A 331 -26.11 -13.02 54.23
CA GLU A 331 -25.17 -13.09 55.36
C GLU A 331 -24.10 -14.16 55.16
N GLU A 332 -24.45 -15.31 54.59
CA GLU A 332 -23.48 -16.36 54.24
C GLU A 332 -22.51 -15.87 53.16
N ILE A 333 -22.99 -15.15 52.13
CA ILE A 333 -22.15 -14.59 51.06
C ILE A 333 -21.20 -13.53 51.60
N ASN A 334 -21.66 -12.63 52.49
CA ASN A 334 -20.82 -11.60 53.11
C ASN A 334 -19.68 -12.17 53.97
N ASN A 335 -19.77 -13.43 54.40
CA ASN A 335 -18.77 -14.12 55.20
C ASN A 335 -17.79 -14.97 54.35
N LEU A 336 -17.95 -15.01 53.02
CA LEU A 336 -17.04 -15.73 52.13
C LEU A 336 -15.63 -15.10 52.12
N PRO A 337 -14.58 -15.89 51.87
CA PRO A 337 -13.23 -15.36 51.67
C PRO A 337 -13.17 -14.45 50.42
N TYR A 338 -12.18 -13.55 50.38
CA TYR A 338 -11.95 -12.69 49.21
C TYR A 338 -10.84 -13.28 48.36
N ILE A 339 -11.12 -13.55 47.08
CA ILE A 339 -10.15 -14.08 46.10
C ILE A 339 -9.25 -12.95 45.57
N ASN A 340 -9.81 -11.73 45.43
CA ASN A 340 -9.12 -10.54 44.92
C ASN A 340 -8.46 -10.74 43.54
N SER A 341 -9.15 -11.41 42.61
CA SER A 341 -8.71 -11.46 41.22
C SER A 341 -8.64 -10.05 40.64
N GLN A 342 -7.58 -9.74 39.89
CA GLN A 342 -7.44 -8.40 39.29
C GLN A 342 -8.60 -8.11 38.34
N LEU A 343 -9.23 -6.95 38.49
CA LEU A 343 -10.15 -6.43 37.49
C LEU A 343 -9.33 -6.07 36.24
N GLU A 344 -9.59 -6.76 35.12
CA GLU A 344 -9.01 -6.38 33.84
C GLU A 344 -9.36 -4.93 33.53
N ASP A 345 -8.34 -4.12 33.33
CA ASP A 345 -8.44 -2.70 33.12
C ASP A 345 -7.48 -2.30 32.02
N TRP A 346 -7.86 -1.27 31.26
CA TRP A 346 -6.96 -0.79 30.23
C TRP A 346 -5.63 -0.37 30.88
N PRO A 347 -4.48 -0.83 30.35
CA PRO A 347 -3.16 -0.62 30.96
C PRO A 347 -2.76 0.85 31.09
N PHE A 348 -3.45 1.72 30.34
CA PHE A 348 -3.32 3.16 30.45
C PHE A 348 -4.61 3.75 31.00
N PRO A 349 -4.54 4.79 31.86
CA PRO A 349 -5.72 5.59 32.17
C PRO A 349 -6.21 6.27 30.88
N ILE A 350 -7.31 5.75 30.33
CA ILE A 350 -7.97 6.26 29.13
C ILE A 350 -9.25 6.97 29.54
N ASP A 351 -9.24 8.29 29.39
CA ASP A 351 -10.47 9.06 29.25
C ASP A 351 -10.90 8.93 27.78
N GLN A 352 -11.79 7.98 27.49
CA GLN A 352 -12.23 7.66 26.12
C GLN A 352 -12.82 8.91 25.45
N GLU A 353 -13.42 9.84 26.22
CA GLU A 353 -14.03 11.05 25.65
C GLU A 353 -12.99 11.97 25.03
N LYS A 354 -11.98 12.28 25.84
CA LYS A 354 -10.89 13.18 25.45
C LYS A 354 -10.03 12.53 24.38
N THR A 355 -9.83 11.23 24.49
CA THR A 355 -9.02 10.44 23.55
C THR A 355 -9.66 10.45 22.17
N TRP A 356 -10.93 10.04 22.05
CA TRP A 356 -11.65 10.06 20.78
C TRP A 356 -11.77 11.48 20.22
N SER A 357 -12.12 12.46 21.04
CA SER A 357 -12.23 13.85 20.58
C SER A 357 -10.93 14.39 19.99
N LYS A 358 -9.77 14.01 20.55
CA LYS A 358 -8.44 14.37 20.03
C LYS A 358 -8.10 13.58 18.76
N LEU A 359 -8.34 12.27 18.75
CA LEU A 359 -7.96 11.37 17.66
C LEU A 359 -8.78 11.65 16.38
N PHE A 360 -10.11 11.68 16.50
CA PHE A 360 -11.00 11.92 15.37
C PHE A 360 -11.03 13.38 14.92
N GLY A 361 -10.88 14.34 15.84
CA GLY A 361 -11.03 15.77 15.52
C GLY A 361 -10.03 16.34 14.51
N SER A 362 -8.93 15.62 14.25
CA SER A 362 -7.99 15.96 13.19
C SER A 362 -8.56 15.66 11.80
N PHE A 363 -9.35 14.59 11.66
CA PHE A 363 -9.75 14.02 10.37
C PHE A 363 -11.24 14.16 10.06
N PHE A 364 -12.08 14.34 11.08
CA PHE A 364 -13.53 14.32 10.98
C PHE A 364 -14.16 15.49 11.75
N ASP A 365 -15.20 16.07 11.16
CA ASP A 365 -16.07 17.03 11.83
C ASP A 365 -17.11 16.26 12.63
N LYS A 366 -17.10 16.47 13.96
CA LYS A 366 -17.96 15.73 14.90
C LYS A 366 -19.42 16.10 14.68
N VAL A 367 -20.25 15.11 14.32
CA VAL A 367 -21.72 15.24 14.30
C VAL A 367 -22.26 15.02 15.72
N PHE A 368 -21.90 13.89 16.34
CA PHE A 368 -22.16 13.66 17.76
C PHE A 368 -21.13 12.71 18.37
N HIS A 369 -20.99 12.81 19.70
CA HIS A 369 -20.23 11.89 20.52
C HIS A 369 -20.96 11.77 21.86
N LYS A 370 -21.52 10.59 22.17
CA LYS A 370 -22.35 10.41 23.37
C LYS A 370 -22.31 8.97 23.88
N PRO A 371 -22.49 8.76 25.20
CA PRO A 371 -22.83 7.44 25.71
C PRO A 371 -24.23 7.03 25.24
N VAL A 372 -24.43 5.74 24.98
CA VAL A 372 -25.72 5.16 24.59
C VAL A 372 -26.02 3.99 25.52
N VAL A 373 -27.21 4.03 26.11
CA VAL A 373 -27.80 2.90 26.84
C VAL A 373 -29.06 2.48 26.08
N PRO A 374 -29.01 1.35 25.36
CA PRO A 374 -30.15 0.82 24.61
C PRO A 374 -31.38 0.59 25.49
N ASP A 375 -32.58 0.74 24.94
CA ASP A 375 -33.82 0.63 25.70
C ASP A 375 -34.03 -0.77 26.33
N THR A 376 -33.57 -1.82 25.64
CA THR A 376 -33.59 -3.20 26.15
C THR A 376 -32.76 -3.33 27.43
N VAL A 377 -31.53 -2.81 27.41
CA VAL A 377 -30.60 -2.80 28.55
C VAL A 377 -31.13 -1.88 29.67
N LYS A 378 -31.63 -0.69 29.31
CA LYS A 378 -32.21 0.26 30.28
C LYS A 378 -33.41 -0.34 31.02
N LYS A 379 -34.28 -1.07 30.33
CA LYS A 379 -35.41 -1.80 30.94
C LYS A 379 -34.91 -2.94 31.84
N ALA A 380 -33.87 -3.67 31.42
CA ALA A 380 -33.28 -4.74 32.22
C ALA A 380 -32.64 -4.20 33.51
N TRP A 381 -31.83 -3.14 33.44
CA TRP A 381 -31.23 -2.51 34.62
C TRP A 381 -32.28 -1.94 35.57
N LYS A 382 -33.31 -1.26 35.05
CA LYS A 382 -34.43 -0.76 35.87
C LYS A 382 -35.19 -1.85 36.61
N LYS A 383 -35.13 -3.12 36.17
CA LYS A 383 -35.70 -4.26 36.89
C LYS A 383 -34.76 -4.79 37.98
N ARG A 384 -33.44 -4.61 37.82
CA ARG A 384 -32.39 -5.12 38.71
C ARG A 384 -32.05 -4.15 39.85
N PHE A 385 -31.87 -2.86 39.55
CA PHE A 385 -31.47 -1.84 40.53
C PHE A 385 -31.90 -0.42 40.12
N SER A 386 -31.70 0.55 41.01
CA SER A 386 -31.82 1.99 40.77
C SER A 386 -30.68 2.75 41.46
N CYS A 387 -30.23 3.84 40.83
CA CYS A 387 -29.21 4.74 41.35
C CYS A 387 -29.79 6.16 41.46
N ASN A 388 -29.48 6.87 42.54
CA ASN A 388 -30.08 8.18 42.82
C ASN A 388 -29.35 9.33 42.12
N ASP A 389 -28.02 9.33 42.13
CA ASP A 389 -27.16 10.42 41.63
C ASP A 389 -26.29 10.03 40.43
N TYR A 390 -26.49 8.83 39.89
CA TYR A 390 -25.71 8.27 38.79
C TYR A 390 -26.57 7.50 37.77
N SER A 391 -26.23 7.59 36.49
CA SER A 391 -26.80 6.74 35.45
C SER A 391 -25.67 5.91 34.83
N PRO A 392 -25.73 4.57 34.90
CA PRO A 392 -24.70 3.75 34.29
C PRO A 392 -24.68 3.92 32.77
N HIS A 393 -23.49 3.77 32.22
CA HIS A 393 -23.17 3.83 30.79
C HIS A 393 -22.95 2.41 30.27
N TYR A 394 -23.27 2.18 29.00
CA TYR A 394 -23.17 0.86 28.38
C TYR A 394 -22.21 0.89 27.19
N MET A 395 -22.57 1.62 26.13
CA MET A 395 -21.72 1.83 24.97
C MET A 395 -21.42 3.31 24.77
N ARG A 396 -20.43 3.60 23.94
CA ARG A 396 -20.13 4.93 23.44
C ARG A 396 -20.14 4.93 21.92
N VAL A 397 -20.78 5.96 21.36
CA VAL A 397 -20.90 6.12 19.92
C VAL A 397 -20.33 7.45 19.46
N TYR A 398 -19.71 7.44 18.29
CA TYR A 398 -19.20 8.61 17.59
C TYR A 398 -19.66 8.58 16.14
N LEU A 399 -20.18 9.70 15.66
CA LEU A 399 -20.42 9.93 14.23
C LEU A 399 -19.65 11.17 13.80
N GLY A 400 -18.80 11.02 12.80
CA GLY A 400 -18.02 12.09 12.20
C GLY A 400 -18.21 12.14 10.70
N GLN A 401 -18.28 13.35 10.15
CA GLN A 401 -18.25 13.55 8.70
C GLN A 401 -16.81 13.81 8.25
N LYS A 402 -16.43 13.29 7.07
CA LYS A 402 -15.09 13.53 6.50
C LYS A 402 -14.81 15.04 6.45
N LYS A 403 -13.77 15.46 7.16
CA LYS A 403 -13.36 16.86 7.20
C LYS A 403 -12.69 17.22 5.88
N ARG A 404 -13.13 18.32 5.26
CA ARG A 404 -12.51 18.85 4.05
C ARG A 404 -11.26 19.64 4.42
N ALA A 405 -10.16 19.40 3.72
CA ALA A 405 -8.99 20.26 3.85
C ALA A 405 -9.31 21.64 3.28
N THR A 406 -9.16 22.68 4.11
CA THR A 406 -9.36 24.07 3.71
C THR A 406 -8.03 24.82 3.82
N PRO A 407 -7.48 25.33 2.70
CA PRO A 407 -8.00 25.29 1.33
C PRO A 407 -7.74 23.95 0.61
N PRO A 408 -8.45 23.67 -0.51
CA PRO A 408 -8.21 22.51 -1.36
C PRO A 408 -6.76 22.43 -1.85
N LEU A 409 -6.21 21.21 -1.90
CA LEU A 409 -4.82 21.00 -2.29
C LEU A 409 -4.51 21.47 -3.72
N ALA A 410 -5.48 21.35 -4.64
CA ALA A 410 -5.35 21.81 -6.02
C ALA A 410 -5.11 23.33 -6.09
N ASP A 411 -5.78 24.11 -5.24
CA ASP A 411 -5.59 25.56 -5.19
C ASP A 411 -4.18 25.89 -4.68
N ILE A 412 -3.68 25.19 -3.65
CA ILE A 412 -2.31 25.42 -3.14
C ILE A 412 -1.27 25.12 -4.23
N LYS A 413 -1.42 24.01 -4.95
CA LYS A 413 -0.50 23.64 -6.04
C LYS A 413 -0.54 24.67 -7.16
N ARG A 414 -1.73 25.14 -7.55
CA ARG A 414 -1.89 26.21 -8.54
C ARG A 414 -1.22 27.51 -8.08
N ASP A 415 -1.43 27.92 -6.83
CA ASP A 415 -0.86 29.15 -6.27
C ASP A 415 0.67 29.11 -6.15
N VAL A 416 1.28 27.91 -6.07
CA VAL A 416 2.73 27.73 -6.16
C VAL A 416 3.20 27.93 -7.61
N ILE A 417 2.51 27.33 -8.59
CA ILE A 417 2.84 27.49 -10.01
C ILE A 417 2.71 28.97 -10.41
N GLU A 418 1.60 29.62 -10.06
CA GLU A 418 1.33 31.04 -10.36
C GLU A 418 2.27 31.99 -9.60
N SER A 419 2.97 31.53 -8.56
CA SER A 419 3.92 32.37 -7.83
C SER A 419 5.21 32.65 -8.58
N ASN A 420 5.51 31.92 -9.66
CA ASN A 420 6.79 31.97 -10.37
C ASN A 420 8.03 31.68 -9.48
N LEU A 421 7.83 31.15 -8.27
CA LEU A 421 8.89 30.76 -7.32
C LEU A 421 9.14 29.25 -7.28
N SER A 422 8.58 28.48 -8.22
CA SER A 422 8.90 27.06 -8.29
C SER A 422 10.25 26.85 -8.96
N GLY A 423 11.25 26.43 -8.19
CA GLY A 423 12.59 26.13 -8.72
C GLY A 423 12.70 24.79 -9.45
N CYS A 424 11.67 23.95 -9.38
CA CYS A 424 11.63 22.62 -9.97
C CYS A 424 10.17 22.23 -10.21
N PRO A 425 9.81 21.68 -11.39
CA PRO A 425 8.52 21.04 -11.58
C PRO A 425 8.29 19.95 -10.52
N MET A 426 7.07 19.83 -10.01
CA MET A 426 6.74 18.91 -8.91
C MET A 426 6.99 17.45 -9.29
N GLU A 427 6.83 17.12 -10.57
CA GLU A 427 7.01 15.79 -11.14
C GLU A 427 8.49 15.36 -11.22
N LEU A 428 9.42 16.32 -11.15
CA LEU A 428 10.86 16.09 -11.29
C LEU A 428 11.62 16.27 -9.96
N VAL A 429 10.88 16.43 -8.85
CA VAL A 429 11.46 16.48 -7.50
C VAL A 429 12.07 15.12 -7.17
N ALA A 430 13.31 15.14 -6.65
CA ALA A 430 13.96 13.92 -6.21
C ALA A 430 13.32 13.36 -4.92
N ASP A 431 13.20 12.04 -4.81
CA ASP A 431 12.55 11.34 -3.69
C ASP A 431 13.04 11.76 -2.30
N TYR A 432 14.32 12.12 -2.16
CA TYR A 432 14.85 12.57 -0.88
C TYR A 432 14.37 13.97 -0.47
N ARG A 433 14.07 14.85 -1.43
CA ARG A 433 13.51 16.19 -1.17
C ARG A 433 12.03 16.12 -0.82
N ASP A 434 11.28 15.21 -1.43
CA ASP A 434 9.89 14.93 -1.07
C ASP A 434 9.79 14.13 0.24
N SER A 435 10.31 14.69 1.34
CA SER A 435 10.32 14.03 2.65
C SER A 435 10.24 15.02 3.82
N PHE A 436 9.59 14.60 4.90
CA PHE A 436 9.54 15.34 6.17
C PHE A 436 10.94 15.66 6.70
N GLU A 437 11.86 14.71 6.56
CA GLU A 437 13.26 14.86 6.96
C GLU A 437 13.92 16.06 6.27
N TYR A 438 13.79 16.19 4.95
CA TYR A 438 14.37 17.30 4.20
C TYR A 438 13.76 18.65 4.61
N LEU A 439 12.43 18.74 4.73
CA LEU A 439 11.74 19.94 5.22
C LEU A 439 12.25 20.37 6.61
N ILE A 440 12.36 19.43 7.54
CA ILE A 440 12.83 19.69 8.90
C ILE A 440 14.29 20.15 8.91
N ARG A 441 15.15 19.54 8.08
CA ARG A 441 16.56 19.94 7.92
C ARG A 441 16.65 21.38 7.40
N THR A 442 15.92 21.74 6.35
CA THR A 442 15.89 23.11 5.80
C THR A 442 15.45 24.14 6.83
N LEU A 443 14.35 23.88 7.54
CA LEU A 443 13.88 24.75 8.63
C LEU A 443 14.89 24.83 9.78
N GLY A 444 15.63 23.74 10.04
CA GLY A 444 16.75 23.68 10.98
C GLY A 444 17.92 24.59 10.59
N VAL A 445 18.27 24.69 9.32
CA VAL A 445 19.31 25.62 8.83
C VAL A 445 18.88 27.07 9.04
N VAL A 446 17.62 27.41 8.71
CA VAL A 446 17.07 28.77 8.90
C VAL A 446 17.07 29.21 10.37
N MET A 447 16.55 28.37 11.28
CA MET A 447 16.43 28.72 12.70
C MET A 447 17.74 28.51 13.49
N GLY A 448 18.51 27.49 13.14
CA GLY A 448 19.72 27.10 13.84
C GLY A 448 20.91 27.92 13.37
N ARG A 449 21.43 27.62 12.18
CA ARG A 449 22.69 28.18 11.68
C ARG A 449 22.56 29.64 11.29
N LEU A 450 21.60 29.97 10.41
CA LEU A 450 21.43 31.34 9.90
C LEU A 450 21.06 32.33 10.99
N LYS A 451 19.98 32.06 11.74
CA LYS A 451 19.51 32.99 12.77
C LYS A 451 20.56 33.21 13.88
N ARG A 452 21.32 32.18 14.28
CA ARG A 452 22.35 32.30 15.32
C ARG A 452 23.69 32.81 14.76
N GLY A 453 23.90 32.76 13.45
CA GLY A 453 25.19 33.10 12.81
C GLY A 453 26.30 32.10 13.15
N SER A 454 25.95 30.83 13.40
CA SER A 454 26.90 29.82 13.87
C SER A 454 27.62 29.12 12.71
N TYR A 455 28.22 29.89 11.81
CA TYR A 455 29.06 29.38 10.72
C TYR A 455 30.53 29.51 11.11
N GLN A 456 31.30 28.43 10.95
CA GLN A 456 32.72 28.44 11.32
C GLN A 456 33.62 28.82 10.16
N ILE A 457 33.20 28.52 8.92
CA ILE A 457 34.07 28.56 7.73
C ILE A 457 33.76 29.76 6.83
N LEU A 458 32.54 30.32 6.92
CA LEU A 458 32.05 31.34 5.97
C LEU A 458 32.40 32.78 6.36
N PRO A 459 32.72 33.67 5.40
CA PRO A 459 33.00 35.08 5.69
C PRO A 459 31.82 35.81 6.34
N GLN A 460 32.10 36.54 7.42
CA GLN A 460 31.08 37.24 8.22
C GLN A 460 30.22 38.21 7.40
N VAL A 461 30.81 38.87 6.40
CA VAL A 461 30.09 39.83 5.52
C VAL A 461 28.91 39.16 4.79
N PHE A 462 29.09 37.93 4.30
CA PHE A 462 28.01 37.21 3.63
C PHE A 462 26.95 36.76 4.63
N ILE A 463 27.37 36.28 5.80
CA ILE A 463 26.46 35.87 6.88
C ILE A 463 25.59 37.05 7.34
N ASP A 464 26.17 38.23 7.56
CA ASP A 464 25.43 39.42 7.96
C ASP A 464 24.39 39.80 6.90
N ARG A 465 24.76 39.75 5.61
CA ARG A 465 23.84 40.01 4.49
C ARG A 465 22.72 38.97 4.40
N LEU A 466 22.94 37.73 4.81
CA LEU A 466 21.92 36.67 4.87
C LEU A 466 21.02 36.77 6.11
N LYS A 467 21.53 37.30 7.22
CA LYS A 467 20.77 37.50 8.46
C LYS A 467 19.84 38.71 8.41
N GLN A 468 20.19 39.73 7.62
CA GLN A 468 19.41 40.98 7.52
C GLN A 468 17.89 40.79 7.30
N PRO A 469 17.40 39.90 6.42
CA PRO A 469 15.95 39.67 6.26
C PRO A 469 15.27 39.05 7.49
N LEU A 470 16.02 38.27 8.28
CA LEU A 470 15.54 37.66 9.53
C LEU A 470 15.50 38.67 10.67
N GLU A 471 16.46 39.59 10.74
CA GLU A 471 16.59 40.57 11.83
C GLU A 471 15.80 41.85 11.57
N ASN A 472 15.82 42.37 10.34
CA ASN A 472 15.23 43.66 9.98
C ASN A 472 13.93 43.50 9.18
N LYS A 473 12.80 43.84 9.80
CA LYS A 473 11.46 43.79 9.16
C LYS A 473 11.36 44.63 7.87
N LYS A 474 12.11 45.74 7.73
CA LYS A 474 12.09 46.57 6.51
C LYS A 474 12.77 45.88 5.30
N ARG A 475 13.65 44.92 5.57
CA ARG A 475 14.38 44.13 4.56
C ARG A 475 13.78 42.74 4.35
N ARG A 476 12.61 42.48 4.95
CA ARG A 476 11.95 41.19 4.95
C ARG A 476 10.85 41.14 3.89
N TYR A 477 10.88 40.12 3.04
CA TYR A 477 9.75 39.79 2.18
C TYR A 477 8.63 39.11 2.97
N LYS A 478 7.36 39.38 2.64
CA LYS A 478 6.19 38.97 3.44
C LYS A 478 6.16 37.46 3.72
N ALA A 479 6.45 36.65 2.71
CA ALA A 479 6.43 35.17 2.78
C ALA A 479 7.43 34.59 3.79
N LEU A 480 8.56 35.27 4.07
CA LEU A 480 9.53 34.82 5.06
C LEU A 480 8.92 34.72 6.48
N ASN A 481 7.85 35.45 6.77
CA ASN A 481 7.15 35.31 8.05
C ASN A 481 6.48 33.93 8.20
N ASP A 482 5.98 33.35 7.11
CA ASP A 482 5.36 32.03 7.10
C ASP A 482 6.43 30.94 7.30
N VAL A 483 7.62 31.08 6.69
CA VAL A 483 8.78 30.23 6.99
C VAL A 483 9.20 30.33 8.46
N ILE A 484 9.31 31.55 9.01
CA ILE A 484 9.65 31.74 10.43
C ILE A 484 8.59 31.06 11.31
N LYS A 485 7.31 31.15 10.97
CA LYS A 485 6.24 30.44 11.69
C LYS A 485 6.40 28.93 11.60
N LEU A 486 6.72 28.38 10.43
CA LEU A 486 7.02 26.95 10.24
C LEU A 486 8.18 26.46 11.11
N THR A 487 9.24 27.25 11.27
CA THR A 487 10.37 26.85 12.15
C THR A 487 9.96 26.64 13.60
N THR A 488 8.91 27.32 14.08
CA THR A 488 8.35 27.09 15.43
C THR A 488 7.51 25.81 15.54
N LYS A 489 7.12 25.23 14.39
CA LYS A 489 6.27 24.03 14.28
C LYS A 489 7.04 22.74 13.95
N ILE A 490 8.38 22.73 14.00
CA ILE A 490 9.20 21.55 13.69
C ILE A 490 8.79 20.30 14.49
N ASN A 491 8.52 20.44 15.80
CA ASN A 491 8.07 19.31 16.63
C ASN A 491 6.69 18.78 16.22
N ARG A 492 5.82 19.65 15.70
CA ARG A 492 4.52 19.25 15.15
C ARG A 492 4.70 18.47 13.85
N LEU A 493 5.61 18.89 12.96
CA LEU A 493 5.93 18.16 11.73
C LEU A 493 6.44 16.74 12.04
N ARG A 494 7.37 16.57 12.99
CA ARG A 494 7.83 15.25 13.45
C ARG A 494 6.71 14.36 13.99
N LYS A 495 5.78 14.97 14.73
CA LYS A 495 4.63 14.26 15.28
C LYS A 495 3.67 13.80 14.18
N VAL A 496 3.42 14.64 13.18
CA VAL A 496 2.59 14.29 12.01
C VAL A 496 3.25 13.20 11.17
N GLU A 497 4.57 13.26 10.95
CA GLU A 497 5.33 12.20 10.25
C GLU A 497 5.09 10.83 10.92
N GLY A 498 5.19 10.76 12.25
CA GLY A 498 4.90 9.52 12.99
C GLY A 498 3.43 9.08 12.99
N TYR A 499 2.49 9.97 12.67
CA TYR A 499 1.07 9.62 12.49
C TYR A 499 0.75 9.10 11.09
N LEU A 500 1.54 9.49 10.09
CA LEU A 500 1.34 9.10 8.71
C LEU A 500 2.06 7.80 8.34
N ASN A 501 3.20 7.54 8.98
CA ASN A 501 4.00 6.34 8.73
C ASN A 501 4.64 5.87 10.05
N PRO A 502 3.83 5.30 10.97
CA PRO A 502 4.34 4.79 12.25
C PRO A 502 5.37 3.70 12.00
N ASP A 503 6.47 3.72 12.74
CA ASP A 503 7.59 2.75 12.63
C ASP A 503 8.14 2.51 11.20
N ARG A 504 7.82 3.39 10.24
CA ARG A 504 8.22 3.27 8.83
C ARG A 504 7.66 2.04 8.11
N ILE A 505 6.45 1.60 8.46
CA ILE A 505 5.75 0.47 7.83
C ILE A 505 5.48 0.68 6.33
N GLU A 506 5.32 1.93 5.87
CA GLU A 506 5.11 2.27 4.44
C GLU A 506 6.42 2.56 3.69
N GLY A 507 7.55 2.19 4.30
CA GLY A 507 8.89 2.43 3.76
C GLY A 507 9.66 3.49 4.51
N SER A 508 10.93 3.63 4.15
CA SER A 508 11.93 4.39 4.93
C SER A 508 11.69 5.90 5.02
N LYS A 509 10.88 6.47 4.13
CA LYS A 509 10.56 7.90 4.05
C LYS A 509 9.07 8.11 3.85
N THR A 510 8.53 9.13 4.51
CA THR A 510 7.13 9.57 4.33
C THR A 510 7.09 10.70 3.31
N ARG A 511 6.46 10.46 2.15
CA ARG A 511 6.34 11.45 1.06
C ARG A 511 5.49 12.63 1.50
N LEU A 512 5.99 13.85 1.31
CA LEU A 512 5.30 15.08 1.74
C LEU A 512 4.18 15.44 0.76
N LEU A 513 4.46 15.43 -0.54
CA LEU A 513 3.52 15.86 -1.59
C LEU A 513 2.24 15.00 -1.62
N GLU A 514 2.36 13.70 -1.35
CA GLU A 514 1.23 12.77 -1.23
C GLU A 514 0.41 13.00 0.06
N ASN A 515 1.04 13.55 1.11
CA ASN A 515 0.43 13.75 2.43
C ASN A 515 0.17 15.23 2.77
N LEU A 516 0.19 16.14 1.80
CA LEU A 516 -0.07 17.57 2.02
C LEU A 516 -1.46 17.83 2.60
N GLU A 517 -2.45 17.03 2.21
CA GLU A 517 -3.82 17.15 2.75
C GLU A 517 -3.83 16.89 4.28
N ALA A 518 -3.04 15.92 4.76
CA ALA A 518 -2.91 15.66 6.18
C ALA A 518 -2.34 16.88 6.92
N LEU A 519 -1.34 17.56 6.36
CA LEU A 519 -0.80 18.79 6.96
C LEU A 519 -1.87 19.89 7.07
N ALA A 520 -2.74 20.06 6.07
CA ALA A 520 -3.85 21.00 6.17
C ALA A 520 -4.80 20.65 7.33
N LEU A 521 -5.13 19.37 7.48
CA LEU A 521 -5.97 18.85 8.57
C LEU A 521 -5.33 19.03 9.95
N PHE A 522 -4.01 18.87 10.02
CA PHE A 522 -3.21 19.20 11.20
C PHE A 522 -2.95 20.70 11.36
N GLY A 523 -3.76 21.60 10.77
CA GLY A 523 -3.81 23.02 11.11
C GLY A 523 -2.62 23.84 10.62
N PHE A 524 -2.01 23.45 9.50
CA PHE A 524 -1.09 24.30 8.75
C PHE A 524 -1.90 25.19 7.80
N SER A 525 -1.66 26.50 7.84
CA SER A 525 -2.41 27.47 7.02
C SER A 525 -2.02 27.39 5.55
N HIS A 526 -2.86 27.92 4.65
CA HIS A 526 -2.60 28.00 3.20
C HIS A 526 -1.17 28.44 2.87
N ASN A 527 -0.71 29.58 3.40
CA ASN A 527 0.65 30.08 3.15
C ASN A 527 1.74 29.15 3.72
N GLU A 528 1.50 28.51 4.87
CA GLU A 528 2.46 27.56 5.44
C GLU A 528 2.62 26.33 4.54
N LEU A 529 1.53 25.84 3.94
CA LEU A 529 1.56 24.75 2.98
C LEU A 529 2.23 25.18 1.67
N LYS A 530 1.97 26.40 1.19
CA LYS A 530 2.65 26.99 0.04
C LYS A 530 4.17 27.02 0.25
N GLU A 531 4.63 27.51 1.39
CA GLU A 531 6.06 27.52 1.73
C GLU A 531 6.64 26.10 1.87
N ILE A 532 5.88 25.13 2.42
CA ILE A 532 6.33 23.72 2.47
C ILE A 532 6.58 23.18 1.06
N ILE A 533 5.66 23.41 0.11
CA ILE A 533 5.84 22.99 -1.27
C ILE A 533 7.05 23.70 -1.89
N LEU A 534 7.17 25.02 -1.69
CA LEU A 534 8.31 25.81 -2.17
C LEU A 534 9.65 25.31 -1.63
N ILE A 535 9.74 24.88 -0.36
CA ILE A 535 10.96 24.25 0.19
C ILE A 535 11.30 22.96 -0.57
N ILE A 536 10.32 22.11 -0.83
CA ILE A 536 10.51 20.79 -1.48
C ILE A 536 10.99 20.96 -2.92
N VAL A 537 10.30 21.80 -3.69
CA VAL A 537 10.66 22.08 -5.09
C VAL A 537 11.89 23.00 -5.21
N GLY A 538 12.20 23.74 -4.15
CA GLY A 538 13.16 24.84 -4.14
C GLY A 538 12.48 26.16 -4.46
N HIS A 539 12.72 27.20 -3.64
CA HIS A 539 12.05 28.50 -3.77
C HIS A 539 12.36 29.26 -5.06
N THR A 540 13.40 28.86 -5.78
CA THR A 540 13.80 29.40 -7.08
C THR A 540 14.83 28.45 -7.72
N PRO A 541 15.11 28.59 -9.02
CA PRO A 541 16.21 27.88 -9.67
C PRO A 541 17.63 28.23 -9.17
N PHE A 542 17.82 29.22 -8.28
CA PHE A 542 19.13 29.66 -7.77
C PHE A 542 20.03 28.48 -7.36
N GLY A 543 19.52 27.59 -6.48
CA GLY A 543 20.27 26.42 -6.01
C GLY A 543 20.66 25.45 -7.14
N ARG A 544 19.82 25.33 -8.16
CA ARG A 544 20.08 24.48 -9.33
C ARG A 544 21.13 25.09 -10.25
N ILE A 545 21.06 26.40 -10.48
CA ILE A 545 22.03 27.14 -11.31
C ILE A 545 23.41 27.09 -10.69
N ILE A 546 23.54 27.35 -9.38
CA ILE A 546 24.85 27.25 -8.70
C ILE A 546 25.38 25.81 -8.66
N SER A 547 24.52 24.81 -8.83
CA SER A 547 24.94 23.40 -8.99
C SER A 547 25.24 23.02 -10.45
N GLY A 548 25.21 23.97 -11.40
CA GLY A 548 25.39 23.72 -12.83
C GLY A 548 24.22 23.00 -13.53
N LYS A 549 23.09 22.81 -12.83
CA LYS A 549 21.94 21.98 -13.27
C LYS A 549 20.93 22.71 -14.13
N ALA A 550 20.92 24.03 -14.13
CA ALA A 550 19.98 24.84 -14.90
C ALA A 550 20.70 26.05 -15.48
N PRO A 551 20.25 26.58 -16.63
CA PRO A 551 20.75 27.86 -17.16
C PRO A 551 20.36 29.02 -16.25
N GLU A 552 21.13 30.09 -16.26
CA GLU A 552 20.77 31.33 -15.55
C GLU A 552 19.42 31.89 -16.03
N LYS A 553 19.09 31.69 -17.31
CA LYS A 553 17.81 32.04 -17.93
C LYS A 553 16.60 31.41 -17.23
N ALA A 554 16.76 30.31 -16.49
CA ALA A 554 15.68 29.74 -15.68
C ALA A 554 15.15 30.72 -14.60
N LEU A 555 15.91 31.76 -14.24
CA LEU A 555 15.45 32.84 -13.36
C LEU A 555 14.54 33.87 -14.03
N GLN A 556 14.31 33.77 -15.34
CA GLN A 556 13.48 34.73 -16.09
C GLN A 556 12.09 34.94 -15.46
N PRO A 557 11.31 33.90 -15.08
CA PRO A 557 10.03 34.11 -14.42
C PRO A 557 10.13 34.90 -13.11
N VAL A 558 11.19 34.69 -12.34
CA VAL A 558 11.44 35.39 -11.07
C VAL A 558 11.85 36.84 -11.34
N SER A 559 12.73 37.09 -12.31
CA SER A 559 13.17 38.43 -12.66
C SER A 559 12.04 39.26 -13.28
N ASP A 560 11.22 38.66 -14.14
CA ASP A 560 10.08 39.33 -14.76
C ASP A 560 9.01 39.67 -13.72
N MET A 561 8.72 38.75 -12.80
CA MET A 561 7.86 39.05 -11.65
C MET A 561 8.45 40.17 -10.79
N ALA A 562 9.75 40.14 -10.48
CA ALA A 562 10.39 41.14 -9.64
C ALA A 562 10.39 42.53 -10.28
N ARG A 563 10.47 42.63 -11.61
CA ARG A 563 10.34 43.89 -12.38
C ARG A 563 8.97 44.56 -12.20
N THR A 564 7.92 43.81 -11.85
CA THR A 564 6.58 44.39 -11.56
C THR A 564 6.46 45.01 -10.16
N PHE A 565 7.44 44.82 -9.29
CA PHE A 565 7.44 45.34 -7.93
C PHE A 565 8.23 46.65 -7.81
N GLU A 566 7.88 47.43 -6.79
CA GLU A 566 8.72 48.55 -6.34
C GLU A 566 10.16 48.07 -6.02
N PRO A 567 11.22 48.86 -6.31
CA PRO A 567 12.61 48.41 -6.21
C PRO A 567 12.97 47.80 -4.85
N GLN A 568 12.47 48.36 -3.75
CA GLN A 568 12.73 47.83 -2.42
C GLN A 568 12.04 46.47 -2.17
N GLN A 569 10.84 46.27 -2.71
CA GLN A 569 10.12 45.01 -2.61
C GLN A 569 10.74 43.92 -3.49
N ALA A 570 11.18 44.29 -4.70
CA ALA A 570 11.96 43.40 -5.58
C ALA A 570 13.26 42.93 -4.91
N LEU A 571 14.04 43.84 -4.31
CA LEU A 571 15.24 43.49 -3.57
C LEU A 571 14.95 42.61 -2.34
N ASN A 572 13.84 42.85 -1.64
CA ASN A 572 13.44 42.01 -0.50
C ASN A 572 13.05 40.60 -0.95
N LEU A 573 12.36 40.45 -2.09
CA LEU A 573 12.07 39.15 -2.69
C LEU A 573 13.36 38.39 -2.99
N LEU A 574 14.33 39.01 -3.69
CA LEU A 574 15.58 38.34 -4.02
C LEU A 574 16.41 37.97 -2.79
N ARG A 575 16.40 38.80 -1.75
CA ARG A 575 17.05 38.47 -0.47
C ARG A 575 16.43 37.24 0.19
N TYR A 576 15.10 37.13 0.12
CA TYR A 576 14.38 35.95 0.58
C TYR A 576 14.72 34.71 -0.26
N CYS A 577 14.73 34.82 -1.59
CA CYS A 577 15.10 33.72 -2.50
C CYS A 577 16.52 33.24 -2.24
N ARG A 578 17.49 34.15 -2.08
CA ARG A 578 18.89 33.84 -1.77
C ARG A 578 19.02 33.11 -0.43
N LEU A 579 18.33 33.60 0.61
CA LEU A 579 18.34 32.99 1.94
C LEU A 579 17.79 31.57 1.91
N MET A 580 16.63 31.37 1.27
CA MET A 580 16.00 30.06 1.17
C MET A 580 16.83 29.10 0.32
N SER A 581 17.41 29.57 -0.79
CA SER A 581 18.27 28.76 -1.66
C SER A 581 19.49 28.23 -0.91
N LEU A 582 20.11 29.05 -0.04
CA LEU A 582 21.21 28.58 0.81
C LEU A 582 20.73 27.49 1.78
N ALA A 583 19.61 27.73 2.49
CA ALA A 583 19.09 26.78 3.45
C ALA A 583 18.72 25.43 2.81
N GLU A 584 18.13 25.45 1.62
CA GLU A 584 17.78 24.26 0.83
C GLU A 584 19.02 23.52 0.33
N THR A 585 20.04 24.24 -0.13
CA THR A 585 21.26 23.64 -0.64
C THR A 585 22.06 22.99 0.49
N GLU A 586 22.19 23.63 1.65
CA GLU A 586 22.80 23.02 2.84
C GLU A 586 22.01 21.82 3.35
N ALA A 587 20.68 21.88 3.34
CA ALA A 587 19.85 20.75 3.75
C ALA A 587 20.00 19.55 2.80
N ALA A 588 20.17 19.80 1.51
CA ALA A 588 20.41 18.77 0.50
C ALA A 588 21.82 18.16 0.62
N LEU A 589 22.85 18.97 0.87
CA LEU A 589 24.24 18.50 1.05
C LEU A 589 24.46 17.83 2.41
N GLY A 590 23.78 18.29 3.45
CA GLY A 590 23.99 17.89 4.84
C GLY A 590 25.14 18.64 5.54
N SER A 591 25.84 19.53 4.84
CA SER A 591 26.98 20.33 5.33
C SER A 591 26.78 21.83 5.07
N GLU A 592 27.68 22.67 5.60
CA GLU A 592 27.76 24.09 5.24
C GLU A 592 28.25 24.22 3.78
N LEU A 593 27.84 25.29 3.09
CA LEU A 593 28.40 25.62 1.78
C LEU A 593 29.88 26.03 1.90
N THR A 594 30.67 25.78 0.85
CA THR A 594 32.03 26.33 0.76
C THR A 594 32.01 27.83 0.45
N HIS A 595 33.15 28.50 0.63
CA HIS A 595 33.28 29.91 0.28
C HIS A 595 32.98 30.16 -1.21
N GLU A 596 33.48 29.30 -2.08
CA GLU A 596 33.32 29.39 -3.53
C GLU A 596 31.85 29.21 -3.94
N GLN A 597 31.16 28.22 -3.37
CA GLN A 597 29.72 28.02 -3.59
C GLN A 597 28.91 29.25 -3.15
N LEU A 598 29.27 29.84 -2.01
CA LEU A 598 28.62 31.03 -1.51
C LEU A 598 28.87 32.24 -2.42
N THR A 599 30.09 32.42 -2.91
CA THR A 599 30.43 33.46 -3.89
C THR A 599 29.58 33.31 -5.15
N GLN A 600 29.47 32.11 -5.72
CA GLN A 600 28.60 31.84 -6.88
C GLN A 600 27.14 32.21 -6.63
N LEU A 601 26.62 31.94 -5.43
CA LEU A 601 25.25 32.32 -5.06
C LEU A 601 25.07 33.85 -4.98
N PHE A 602 26.06 34.57 -4.46
CA PHE A 602 26.02 36.03 -4.40
C PHE A 602 26.19 36.66 -5.79
N ASP A 603 27.07 36.14 -6.64
CA ASP A 603 27.27 36.60 -8.02
C ASP A 603 26.00 36.41 -8.86
N LEU A 604 25.32 35.28 -8.69
CA LEU A 604 24.03 35.02 -9.35
C LEU A 604 22.94 35.98 -8.84
N TYR A 605 22.95 36.30 -7.54
CA TYR A 605 22.04 37.29 -6.98
C TYR A 605 22.29 38.67 -7.60
N GLU A 606 23.55 39.09 -7.72
CA GLU A 606 23.93 40.37 -8.32
C GLU A 606 23.58 40.42 -9.82
N SER A 607 23.81 39.32 -10.53
CA SER A 607 23.37 39.13 -11.92
C SER A 607 21.86 39.33 -12.07
N THR A 608 21.06 38.74 -11.18
CA THR A 608 19.60 38.89 -11.17
C THR A 608 19.18 40.34 -10.89
N VAL A 609 19.86 41.01 -9.95
CA VAL A 609 19.60 42.43 -9.67
C VAL A 609 19.92 43.30 -10.89
N ARG A 610 21.02 43.06 -11.60
CA ARG A 610 21.36 43.78 -12.85
C ARG A 610 20.25 43.64 -13.89
N VAL A 611 19.75 42.43 -14.14
CA VAL A 611 18.66 42.18 -15.09
C VAL A 611 17.37 42.91 -14.68
N ILE A 612 17.07 43.02 -13.39
CA ILE A 612 15.86 43.72 -12.92
C ILE A 612 16.00 45.24 -13.05
N VAL A 613 17.18 45.79 -12.75
CA VAL A 613 17.41 47.24 -12.71
C VAL A 613 17.66 47.82 -14.12
N THR A 614 18.32 47.05 -15.00
CA THR A 614 18.64 47.48 -16.37
C THR A 614 17.58 46.95 -17.34
N GLN A 615 16.71 47.83 -17.85
CA GLN A 615 15.57 47.43 -18.69
C GLN A 615 15.98 46.79 -20.03
N GLU A 616 17.13 47.16 -20.59
CA GLU A 616 17.61 46.66 -21.89
C GLU A 616 18.35 45.31 -21.79
N LEU A 617 18.73 44.91 -20.57
CA LEU A 617 19.52 43.71 -20.32
C LEU A 617 18.60 42.50 -20.09
N ASP A 618 18.74 41.47 -20.93
CA ASP A 618 18.11 40.17 -20.73
C ASP A 618 19.14 39.09 -20.34
N TRP A 619 18.65 37.88 -20.06
CA TRP A 619 19.50 36.76 -19.64
C TRP A 619 20.40 36.23 -20.76
N ASP A 620 19.99 36.37 -22.03
CA ASP A 620 20.77 35.89 -23.18
C ASP A 620 21.96 36.84 -23.42
N GLN A 621 21.75 38.15 -23.35
CA GLN A 621 22.79 39.16 -23.41
C GLN A 621 23.78 39.04 -22.24
N LEU A 622 23.28 38.83 -21.02
CA LEU A 622 24.15 38.63 -19.86
C LEU A 622 24.99 37.36 -19.97
N LEU A 623 24.42 36.30 -20.54
CA LEU A 623 25.16 35.07 -20.83
C LEU A 623 26.28 35.34 -21.84
N ASP A 624 26.01 36.10 -22.90
CA ASP A 624 27.01 36.46 -23.92
C ASP A 624 28.13 37.36 -23.34
N GLU A 625 27.79 38.32 -22.47
CA GLU A 625 28.76 39.11 -21.69
C GLU A 625 29.69 38.18 -20.87
N LYS A 626 29.11 37.20 -20.17
CA LYS A 626 29.85 36.24 -19.34
C LYS A 626 30.70 35.28 -20.18
N ILE A 627 30.20 34.80 -21.30
CA ILE A 627 30.98 33.96 -22.23
C ILE A 627 32.20 34.72 -22.73
N THR A 628 32.02 36.00 -23.08
CA THR A 628 33.11 36.87 -23.56
C THR A 628 34.13 37.13 -22.47
N SER A 629 33.69 37.46 -21.25
CA SER A 629 34.60 37.73 -20.12
C SER A 629 35.38 36.49 -19.67
N MET A 630 34.81 35.30 -19.82
CA MET A 630 35.47 34.02 -19.54
C MET A 630 36.40 33.55 -20.66
N GLY A 631 36.48 34.27 -21.79
CA GLY A 631 37.36 33.91 -22.91
C GLY A 631 36.81 32.81 -23.83
N GLY A 632 35.49 32.61 -23.87
CA GLY A 632 34.82 31.74 -24.84
C GLY A 632 33.84 30.72 -24.24
N ILE A 633 32.98 30.15 -25.08
CA ILE A 633 31.90 29.23 -24.67
C ILE A 633 32.44 27.92 -24.10
N HIS A 634 33.61 27.46 -24.57
CA HIS A 634 34.31 26.29 -24.04
C HIS A 634 34.58 26.42 -22.53
N ASN A 635 35.12 27.56 -22.09
CA ASN A 635 35.42 27.80 -20.68
C ASN A 635 34.16 27.81 -19.81
N LYS A 636 33.04 28.31 -20.36
CA LYS A 636 31.74 28.30 -19.69
C LYS A 636 31.20 26.88 -19.50
N ILE A 637 31.40 26.00 -20.48
CA ILE A 637 30.99 24.59 -20.40
C ILE A 637 31.83 23.83 -19.38
N VAL A 638 33.16 24.00 -19.40
CA VAL A 638 34.04 23.40 -18.39
C VAL A 638 33.60 23.82 -16.99
N GLN A 639 33.34 25.12 -16.77
CA GLN A 639 32.79 25.62 -15.51
C GLN A 639 31.46 24.93 -15.15
N LYS A 640 30.49 24.86 -16.08
CA LYS A 640 29.18 24.23 -15.83
C LYS A 640 29.34 22.77 -15.39
N VAL A 641 30.20 21.99 -16.06
CA VAL A 641 30.43 20.57 -15.70
C VAL A 641 31.17 20.45 -14.36
N LEU A 642 32.16 21.30 -14.08
CA LEU A 642 32.83 21.33 -12.77
C LEU A 642 31.87 21.63 -11.62
N MET A 643 30.91 22.55 -11.83
CA MET A 643 29.84 22.83 -10.85
C MET A 643 28.95 21.60 -10.63
N MET A 644 28.59 20.87 -11.70
CA MET A 644 27.78 19.64 -11.58
C MET A 644 28.52 18.51 -10.85
N MET A 645 29.86 18.51 -10.90
CA MET A 645 30.74 17.57 -10.20
C MET A 645 31.17 18.06 -8.80
N ASN A 646 30.69 19.23 -8.35
CA ASN A 646 31.02 19.85 -7.06
C ASN A 646 32.53 20.15 -6.88
N TYR A 647 33.20 20.59 -7.96
CA TYR A 647 34.60 21.02 -8.01
C TYR A 647 34.72 22.55 -8.05
N PHE A 648 34.09 23.23 -7.09
CA PHE A 648 33.99 24.70 -7.05
C PHE A 648 35.33 25.39 -6.89
N GLU A 649 36.26 24.78 -6.16
CA GLU A 649 37.61 25.31 -5.89
C GLU A 649 38.50 25.42 -7.15
N PHE A 650 38.09 24.80 -8.26
CA PHE A 650 38.85 24.79 -9.50
C PHE A 650 38.21 25.59 -10.65
N ILE A 651 37.03 26.19 -10.43
CA ILE A 651 36.25 26.88 -11.47
C ILE A 651 37.06 27.99 -12.17
N ASP A 652 37.83 28.79 -11.43
CA ASP A 652 38.57 29.93 -11.97
C ASP A 652 40.03 29.62 -12.31
N ASN A 653 40.52 28.42 -11.98
CA ASN A 653 41.95 28.09 -12.08
C ASN A 653 42.27 26.81 -12.89
N TRP A 654 41.26 26.05 -13.35
CA TRP A 654 41.48 24.77 -14.05
C TRP A 654 42.43 24.89 -15.26
N ALA A 655 42.32 25.97 -16.03
CA ALA A 655 43.18 26.19 -17.21
C ALA A 655 44.67 26.36 -16.82
N LYS A 656 44.94 26.86 -15.61
CA LYS A 656 46.30 26.97 -15.06
C LYS A 656 46.80 25.60 -14.57
N LEU A 657 45.92 24.76 -14.01
CA LEU A 657 46.28 23.41 -13.55
C LEU A 657 46.80 22.52 -14.69
N LYS A 658 46.24 22.66 -15.89
CA LYS A 658 46.69 21.92 -17.09
C LYS A 658 48.17 22.19 -17.43
N LYS A 659 48.66 23.42 -17.17
CA LYS A 659 50.03 23.85 -17.49
C LYS A 659 51.07 23.48 -16.42
N LYS A 660 50.64 22.99 -15.25
CA LYS A 660 51.52 22.68 -14.13
C LYS A 660 52.18 21.31 -14.23
N GLY A 661 53.40 21.19 -13.73
CA GLY A 661 54.15 19.92 -13.64
C GLY A 661 53.62 18.99 -12.54
N ARG A 662 54.07 17.72 -12.52
CA ARG A 662 53.63 16.71 -11.53
C ARG A 662 53.91 17.15 -10.08
N MET A 663 55.15 17.55 -9.79
CA MET A 663 55.55 18.02 -8.45
C MET A 663 54.79 19.27 -8.02
N GLU A 664 54.44 20.16 -8.95
CA GLU A 664 53.64 21.36 -8.64
C GLU A 664 52.19 21.01 -8.29
N LYS A 665 51.63 19.95 -8.88
CA LYS A 665 50.28 19.46 -8.55
C LYS A 665 50.26 18.77 -7.18
N GLU A 666 51.26 17.94 -6.89
CA GLU A 666 51.45 17.32 -5.57
C GLU A 666 51.60 18.38 -4.48
N ALA A 667 52.36 19.45 -4.75
CA ALA A 667 52.49 20.59 -3.83
C ALA A 667 51.17 21.37 -3.66
N LEU A 668 50.41 21.61 -4.72
CA LEU A 668 49.09 22.27 -4.63
C LEU A 668 48.05 21.43 -3.90
N ALA A 669 48.19 20.11 -3.92
CA ALA A 669 47.36 19.18 -3.17
C ALA A 669 47.77 19.07 -1.70
N ASP A 670 48.81 19.78 -1.24
CA ASP A 670 49.41 19.59 0.09
C ASP A 670 49.82 18.13 0.37
N TYR A 671 50.18 17.38 -0.69
CA TYR A 671 50.43 15.92 -0.64
C TYR A 671 49.23 15.08 -0.18
N ASP A 672 48.00 15.63 -0.19
CA ASP A 672 46.77 14.89 0.05
C ASP A 672 46.32 14.13 -1.21
N GLU A 673 46.21 12.81 -1.10
CA GLU A 673 45.86 11.95 -2.24
C GLU A 673 44.47 12.24 -2.82
N GLN A 674 43.50 12.65 -1.99
CA GLN A 674 42.14 12.95 -2.46
C GLN A 674 42.10 14.28 -3.22
N LYS A 675 42.79 15.32 -2.73
CA LYS A 675 42.94 16.59 -3.44
C LYS A 675 43.71 16.39 -4.75
N LEU A 676 44.76 15.58 -4.76
CA LEU A 676 45.52 15.27 -5.97
C LEU A 676 44.63 14.56 -7.00
N TYR A 677 43.85 13.56 -6.58
CA TYR A 677 42.87 12.89 -7.44
C TYR A 677 41.84 13.87 -8.03
N ARG A 678 41.31 14.82 -7.24
CA ARG A 678 40.41 15.87 -7.74
C ARG A 678 41.09 16.73 -8.80
N ILE A 679 42.33 17.18 -8.57
CA ILE A 679 43.10 17.97 -9.56
C ILE A 679 43.29 17.17 -10.86
N GLU A 680 43.66 15.89 -10.76
CA GLU A 680 43.83 15.02 -11.93
C GLU A 680 42.51 14.83 -12.68
N ASN A 681 41.39 14.65 -11.97
CA ASN A 681 40.07 14.49 -12.57
C ASN A 681 39.60 15.78 -13.28
N VAL A 682 39.91 16.97 -12.75
CA VAL A 682 39.66 18.26 -13.44
C VAL A 682 40.44 18.35 -14.76
N ILE A 683 41.71 17.94 -14.76
CA ILE A 683 42.54 17.94 -15.97
C ILE A 683 42.00 16.91 -16.98
N LYS A 684 41.60 15.74 -16.50
CA LYS A 684 40.99 14.69 -17.31
C LYS A 684 39.69 15.16 -17.96
N LEU A 685 38.86 15.93 -17.25
CA LEU A 685 37.66 16.54 -17.81
C LEU A 685 37.99 17.42 -19.01
N ALA A 686 38.90 18.39 -18.83
CA ALA A 686 39.29 19.31 -19.89
C ALA A 686 39.83 18.57 -21.13
N ASN A 687 40.71 17.59 -20.91
CA ASN A 687 41.24 16.76 -22.00
C ASN A 687 40.16 15.91 -22.68
N THR A 688 39.16 15.43 -21.94
CA THR A 688 38.05 14.65 -22.50
C THR A 688 37.17 15.53 -23.38
N ILE A 689 36.84 16.75 -22.94
CA ILE A 689 36.07 17.71 -23.73
C ILE A 689 36.80 17.98 -25.05
N GLU A 690 38.08 18.35 -25.01
CA GLU A 690 38.90 18.60 -26.21
C GLU A 690 38.94 17.39 -27.15
N LYS A 691 39.06 16.17 -26.59
CA LYS A 691 39.05 14.94 -27.39
C LYS A 691 37.72 14.73 -28.13
N PHE A 692 36.59 15.04 -27.51
CA PHE A 692 35.28 14.94 -28.17
C PHE A 692 35.09 16.03 -29.23
N GLU A 693 35.57 17.25 -28.95
CA GLU A 693 35.58 18.35 -29.94
C GLU A 693 36.39 17.97 -31.18
N GLU A 694 37.58 17.42 -31.00
CA GLU A 694 38.45 16.96 -32.09
C GLU A 694 37.81 15.82 -32.88
N MET A 695 37.31 14.80 -32.18
CA MET A 695 36.82 13.57 -32.80
C MET A 695 35.49 13.76 -33.54
N TYR A 696 34.55 14.50 -32.96
CA TYR A 696 33.17 14.57 -33.46
C TYR A 696 32.78 15.89 -34.11
N LEU A 697 33.37 16.98 -33.63
CA LEU A 697 33.09 18.31 -34.18
C LEU A 697 34.22 18.77 -35.11
N LYS A 698 35.38 18.11 -35.12
CA LYS A 698 36.57 18.45 -35.93
C LYS A 698 36.99 19.92 -35.76
N PHE A 699 36.73 20.49 -34.59
CA PHE A 699 36.87 21.92 -34.33
C PHE A 699 36.12 22.83 -35.32
N ASP A 700 35.01 22.37 -35.89
CA ASP A 700 34.17 23.14 -36.80
C ASP A 700 33.62 24.38 -36.07
N PRO A 701 33.96 25.60 -36.54
CA PRO A 701 33.55 26.85 -35.89
C PRO A 701 32.04 27.09 -35.89
N LEU A 702 31.26 26.35 -36.68
CA LEU A 702 29.80 26.43 -36.70
C LEU A 702 29.15 25.40 -35.77
N GLN A 703 29.65 24.16 -35.74
CA GLN A 703 29.06 23.08 -34.94
C GLN A 703 29.38 23.21 -33.45
N LEU A 704 30.58 23.70 -33.11
CA LEU A 704 31.01 23.89 -31.71
C LEU A 704 30.08 24.83 -30.93
N PRO A 705 29.83 26.08 -31.38
CA PRO A 705 28.92 26.98 -30.67
C PRO A 705 27.50 26.43 -30.61
N LEU A 706 27.03 25.76 -31.66
CA LEU A 706 25.67 25.22 -31.73
C LEU A 706 25.44 24.12 -30.69
N PHE A 707 26.36 23.15 -30.59
CA PHE A 707 26.29 22.10 -29.56
C PHE A 707 26.36 22.70 -28.15
N TYR A 708 27.31 23.60 -27.90
CA TYR A 708 27.48 24.17 -26.57
C TYR A 708 26.36 25.12 -26.16
N ARG A 709 25.74 25.86 -27.08
CA ARG A 709 24.55 26.65 -26.79
C ARG A 709 23.42 25.75 -26.30
N ARG A 710 23.15 24.66 -27.04
CA ARG A 710 22.17 23.64 -26.64
C ARG A 710 22.50 23.04 -25.27
N PHE A 711 23.77 22.72 -25.00
CA PHE A 711 24.20 22.23 -23.69
C PHE A 711 23.94 23.24 -22.55
N LEU A 712 24.19 24.53 -22.79
CA LEU A 712 23.98 25.56 -21.79
C LEU A 712 22.49 25.74 -21.49
N GLU A 713 21.62 25.58 -22.47
CA GLU A 713 20.15 25.70 -22.37
C GLU A 713 19.48 24.51 -21.66
N VAL A 714 20.05 23.30 -21.75
CA VAL A 714 19.49 22.11 -21.09
C VAL A 714 19.53 22.20 -19.56
N GLU A 715 18.41 21.83 -18.94
CA GLU A 715 18.23 21.55 -17.52
C GLU A 715 18.43 20.07 -17.19
N PHE A 716 19.22 19.82 -16.15
CA PHE A 716 19.58 18.50 -15.66
C PHE A 716 18.99 18.24 -14.27
N TYR A 717 18.37 17.07 -14.11
CA TYR A 717 17.80 16.61 -12.84
C TYR A 717 18.54 15.36 -12.37
N GLY A 718 18.69 15.15 -11.06
CA GLY A 718 19.31 13.94 -10.50
C GLY A 718 20.84 13.84 -10.57
N THR A 719 21.56 14.90 -10.93
CA THR A 719 23.01 14.84 -11.14
C THR A 719 23.87 14.99 -9.87
N GLY A 720 23.37 15.63 -8.81
CA GLY A 720 24.18 16.01 -7.65
C GLY A 720 24.81 14.83 -6.91
N HIS A 721 23.99 13.90 -6.41
CA HIS A 721 24.53 12.72 -5.71
C HIS A 721 25.22 11.71 -6.64
N LEU A 722 25.14 11.92 -7.96
CA LEU A 722 25.68 11.02 -8.97
C LEU A 722 27.05 11.49 -9.46
N PHE A 723 27.12 12.65 -10.11
CA PHE A 723 28.33 13.12 -10.81
C PHE A 723 29.46 13.54 -9.88
N GLU A 724 29.16 13.92 -8.64
CA GLU A 724 30.17 14.23 -7.61
C GLU A 724 31.08 13.03 -7.28
N ARG A 725 30.63 11.81 -7.60
CA ARG A 725 31.30 10.54 -7.25
C ARG A 725 31.75 9.74 -8.47
N MET A 726 31.63 10.32 -9.66
CA MET A 726 31.97 9.69 -10.93
C MET A 726 33.23 10.30 -11.54
N ASP A 727 33.96 9.52 -12.32
CA ASP A 727 35.07 10.03 -13.11
C ASP A 727 34.57 10.99 -14.20
N SER A 728 35.32 12.07 -14.43
CA SER A 728 34.94 13.14 -15.35
C SER A 728 34.69 12.66 -16.79
N GLN A 729 35.40 11.63 -17.23
CA GLN A 729 35.23 11.06 -18.57
C GLN A 729 33.86 10.41 -18.73
N ASN A 730 33.40 9.71 -17.68
CA ASN A 730 32.11 9.05 -17.65
C ASN A 730 30.96 10.06 -17.55
N VAL A 731 31.14 11.09 -16.72
CA VAL A 731 30.19 12.21 -16.61
C VAL A 731 30.01 12.89 -17.96
N PHE A 732 31.11 13.25 -18.63
CA PHE A 732 31.02 13.93 -19.93
C PHE A 732 30.45 13.05 -21.03
N ALA A 733 30.77 11.75 -21.06
CA ALA A 733 30.18 10.81 -22.02
C ALA A 733 28.65 10.71 -21.88
N LEU A 734 28.13 10.62 -20.65
CA LEU A 734 26.69 10.62 -20.40
C LEU A 734 26.02 11.94 -20.79
N LEU A 735 26.66 13.08 -20.49
CA LEU A 735 26.17 14.40 -20.89
C LEU A 735 26.18 14.57 -22.42
N TRP A 736 27.22 14.10 -23.09
CA TRP A 736 27.32 14.12 -24.55
C TRP A 736 26.18 13.34 -25.20
N ILE A 737 25.90 12.13 -24.72
CA ILE A 737 24.79 11.30 -25.22
C ILE A 737 23.45 12.01 -24.97
N THR A 738 23.18 12.44 -23.74
CA THR A 738 21.86 12.98 -23.39
C THR A 738 21.55 14.30 -24.09
N VAL A 739 22.49 15.24 -24.15
CA VAL A 739 22.27 16.53 -24.80
C VAL A 739 22.01 16.37 -26.29
N ASN A 740 22.67 15.42 -26.95
CA ASN A 740 22.42 15.14 -28.37
C ASN A 740 21.03 14.53 -28.61
N LEU A 741 20.56 13.65 -27.71
CA LEU A 741 19.28 12.95 -27.83
C LEU A 741 18.06 13.75 -27.34
N ALA A 742 18.25 14.71 -26.44
CA ALA A 742 17.16 15.47 -25.84
C ALA A 742 16.52 16.43 -26.86
N GLN A 743 15.29 16.17 -27.31
CA GLN A 743 14.56 17.12 -28.17
C GLN A 743 14.04 18.35 -27.43
N GLY A 744 13.80 18.23 -26.11
CA GLY A 744 13.43 19.34 -25.25
C GLY A 744 14.60 19.82 -24.39
N GLU A 745 14.31 20.77 -23.49
CA GLU A 745 15.29 21.38 -22.60
C GLU A 745 15.53 20.57 -21.31
N ILE A 746 14.95 19.38 -21.16
CA ILE A 746 14.97 18.64 -19.88
C ILE A 746 15.60 17.24 -20.04
N VAL A 747 16.61 16.98 -19.21
CA VAL A 747 17.23 15.66 -19.01
C VAL A 747 17.14 15.25 -17.54
N ASN A 748 16.60 14.06 -17.26
CA ASN A 748 16.34 13.58 -15.91
C ASN A 748 17.11 12.29 -15.57
N PHE A 749 18.09 12.41 -14.67
CA PHE A 749 18.87 11.30 -14.10
C PHE A 749 18.33 10.77 -12.77
N ASN A 750 17.26 11.35 -12.20
CA ASN A 750 16.67 10.85 -10.94
C ASN A 750 16.37 9.33 -10.99
N PRO A 751 15.87 8.75 -12.11
CA PRO A 751 15.56 7.33 -12.19
C PRO A 751 16.77 6.39 -12.04
N ILE A 752 18.02 6.85 -12.16
CA ILE A 752 19.21 6.02 -11.92
C ILE A 752 19.27 5.53 -10.47
N LEU A 753 18.93 6.42 -9.53
CA LEU A 753 19.00 6.20 -8.09
C LEU A 753 17.61 6.01 -7.45
N ALA A 754 16.55 5.99 -8.25
CA ALA A 754 15.20 5.69 -7.79
C ALA A 754 15.13 4.28 -7.18
N GLU A 755 14.26 4.11 -6.17
CA GLU A 755 13.98 2.82 -5.52
C GLU A 755 15.15 2.19 -4.73
N VAL A 756 16.28 2.90 -4.57
CA VAL A 756 17.44 2.43 -3.81
C VAL A 756 17.44 2.99 -2.39
N GLY A 757 17.50 2.10 -1.39
CA GLY A 757 17.60 2.51 0.01
C GLY A 757 18.92 3.24 0.31
N ALA A 758 18.91 4.16 1.29
CA ALA A 758 20.07 5.03 1.57
C ALA A 758 21.40 4.28 1.82
N LYS A 759 21.34 3.04 2.32
CA LYS A 759 22.52 2.19 2.56
C LYS A 759 23.11 1.59 1.29
N GLU A 760 22.31 1.44 0.23
CA GLU A 760 22.70 0.78 -1.02
C GLU A 760 23.08 1.76 -2.14
N ILE A 761 22.89 3.08 -1.91
CA ILE A 761 23.19 4.13 -2.89
C ILE A 761 24.66 4.08 -3.32
N GLU A 762 25.58 3.84 -2.38
CA GLU A 762 27.02 3.82 -2.69
C GLU A 762 27.37 2.64 -3.63
N ASP A 763 26.84 1.46 -3.36
CA ASP A 763 27.03 0.28 -4.21
C ASP A 763 26.38 0.48 -5.59
N ARG A 764 25.22 1.13 -5.63
CA ARG A 764 24.55 1.50 -6.88
C ARG A 764 25.40 2.46 -7.72
N ILE A 765 25.97 3.50 -7.12
CA ILE A 765 26.81 4.48 -7.82
C ILE A 765 28.07 3.81 -8.37
N LYS A 766 28.73 2.93 -7.62
CA LYS A 766 29.88 2.17 -8.12
C LYS A 766 29.55 1.33 -9.35
N LYS A 767 28.38 0.68 -9.37
CA LYS A 767 27.91 -0.06 -10.55
C LYS A 767 27.60 0.84 -11.74
N VAL A 768 26.95 1.98 -11.49
CA VAL A 768 26.66 2.99 -12.51
C VAL A 768 27.96 3.51 -13.14
N GLU A 769 28.97 3.77 -12.31
CA GLU A 769 30.30 4.20 -12.75
C GLU A 769 31.00 3.13 -13.61
N GLN A 770 30.97 1.87 -13.18
CA GLN A 770 31.51 0.74 -13.95
C GLN A 770 30.81 0.59 -15.31
N GLU A 771 29.48 0.73 -15.35
CA GLU A 771 28.72 0.65 -16.59
C GLU A 771 28.99 1.85 -17.50
N ALA A 772 29.10 3.06 -16.96
CA ALA A 772 29.46 4.25 -17.73
C ALA A 772 30.87 4.14 -18.35
N SER A 773 31.82 3.53 -17.63
CA SER A 773 33.16 3.27 -18.14
C SER A 773 33.20 2.28 -19.32
N SER A 774 32.14 1.48 -19.50
CA SER A 774 32.00 0.53 -20.60
C SER A 774 31.39 1.12 -21.87
N ILE A 775 30.95 2.39 -21.84
CA ILE A 775 30.44 3.10 -23.01
C ILE A 775 31.57 3.21 -24.03
N ASN A 776 31.36 2.66 -25.23
CA ASN A 776 32.33 2.78 -26.31
C ASN A 776 32.27 4.21 -26.87
N ILE A 777 33.24 5.03 -26.45
CA ILE A 777 33.31 6.44 -26.85
C ILE A 777 33.35 6.59 -28.35
N GLU A 778 34.00 5.69 -29.11
CA GLU A 778 34.14 5.76 -30.59
C GLU A 778 32.82 5.69 -31.36
N HIS A 779 31.74 5.24 -30.70
CA HIS A 779 30.40 5.09 -31.31
C HIS A 779 29.46 6.24 -30.93
N LEU A 780 30.00 7.39 -30.52
CA LEU A 780 29.24 8.56 -30.07
C LEU A 780 29.22 9.71 -31.09
N ASP A 781 29.46 9.42 -32.37
CA ASP A 781 29.35 10.43 -33.42
C ASP A 781 27.90 10.91 -33.62
N LEU A 782 27.77 12.11 -34.18
CA LEU A 782 26.49 12.78 -34.35
C LEU A 782 25.52 12.00 -35.27
N SER A 783 26.02 11.23 -36.24
CA SER A 783 25.18 10.46 -37.16
C SER A 783 24.57 9.23 -36.48
N ILE A 784 25.37 8.52 -35.68
CA ILE A 784 24.90 7.39 -34.86
C ILE A 784 23.92 7.89 -33.79
N LEU A 785 24.25 8.97 -33.07
CA LEU A 785 23.37 9.53 -32.05
C LEU A 785 22.05 10.02 -32.63
N LYS A 786 22.05 10.59 -33.84
CA LYS A 786 20.81 10.97 -34.54
C LYS A 786 19.94 9.74 -34.85
N GLY A 787 20.52 8.68 -35.40
CA GLY A 787 19.79 7.43 -35.65
C GLY A 787 19.26 6.78 -34.36
N PHE A 788 20.02 6.87 -33.28
CA PHE A 788 19.60 6.41 -31.95
C PHE A 788 18.46 7.27 -31.38
N GLY A 789 18.52 8.59 -31.56
CA GLY A 789 17.44 9.51 -31.22
C GLY A 789 16.15 9.20 -31.96
N ASP A 790 16.22 9.04 -33.28
CA ASP A 790 15.05 8.70 -34.10
C ASP A 790 14.38 7.37 -33.64
N GLN A 791 15.19 6.39 -33.24
CA GLN A 791 14.70 5.15 -32.64
C GLN A 791 14.02 5.41 -31.29
N LEU A 792 14.66 6.17 -30.41
CA LEU A 792 14.12 6.49 -29.09
C LEU A 792 12.77 7.21 -29.20
N HIS A 793 12.61 8.15 -30.13
CA HIS A 793 11.35 8.87 -30.36
C HIS A 793 10.22 8.00 -30.92
N GLN A 794 10.54 7.08 -31.82
CA GLN A 794 9.55 6.14 -32.36
C GLN A 794 9.06 5.15 -31.31
N GLU A 795 9.96 4.67 -30.45
CA GLU A 795 9.71 3.54 -29.55
C GLU A 795 9.47 3.95 -28.09
N ARG A 796 9.67 5.25 -27.77
CA ARG A 796 9.64 5.86 -26.43
C ARG A 796 10.65 5.32 -25.42
N SER A 797 11.36 4.23 -25.72
CA SER A 797 12.40 3.65 -24.88
C SER A 797 13.51 2.99 -25.69
N SER A 798 14.75 3.07 -25.21
CA SER A 798 15.91 2.42 -25.82
C SER A 798 17.05 2.25 -24.82
N PHE A 799 18.09 1.47 -25.15
CA PHE A 799 19.25 1.25 -24.27
C PHE A 799 20.53 1.80 -24.90
N ILE A 800 21.41 2.39 -24.08
CA ILE A 800 22.77 2.74 -24.51
C ILE A 800 23.53 1.43 -24.75
N MET A 801 24.05 1.28 -25.97
CA MET A 801 24.71 0.07 -26.47
C MET A 801 25.79 -0.45 -25.52
N GLY A 802 25.74 -1.74 -25.20
CA GLY A 802 26.70 -2.39 -24.31
C GLY A 802 26.51 -2.16 -22.80
N THR A 803 25.52 -1.36 -22.40
CA THR A 803 25.33 -0.96 -21.00
C THR A 803 23.93 -1.28 -20.46
N GLY A 804 23.77 -1.16 -19.14
CA GLY A 804 22.46 -1.20 -18.47
C GLY A 804 21.67 0.12 -18.46
N PHE A 805 22.11 1.18 -19.16
CA PHE A 805 21.38 2.45 -19.18
C PHE A 805 20.20 2.42 -20.14
N GLN A 806 19.01 2.63 -19.59
CA GLN A 806 17.76 2.76 -20.33
C GLN A 806 17.39 4.24 -20.45
N LEU A 807 17.12 4.67 -21.68
CA LEU A 807 16.60 5.98 -22.02
C LEU A 807 15.10 5.86 -22.29
N THR A 808 14.31 6.76 -21.71
CA THR A 808 12.86 6.85 -21.93
C THR A 808 12.45 8.29 -22.22
N ILE A 809 11.43 8.46 -23.06
CA ILE A 809 10.82 9.78 -23.29
C ILE A 809 9.52 9.84 -22.51
N SER A 810 9.49 10.70 -21.49
CA SER A 810 8.30 10.91 -20.69
C SER A 810 7.26 11.70 -21.47
N SER A 811 6.09 11.12 -21.72
CA SER A 811 5.01 11.82 -22.41
C SER A 811 4.39 12.94 -21.57
N LYS A 812 4.56 12.91 -20.23
CA LYS A 812 4.04 13.91 -19.30
C LYS A 812 4.95 15.14 -19.20
N ALA A 813 6.26 14.92 -19.05
CA ALA A 813 7.23 15.99 -18.84
C ALA A 813 7.96 16.42 -20.12
N GLN A 814 7.77 15.71 -21.25
CA GLN A 814 8.59 15.83 -22.46
C GLN A 814 10.11 15.76 -22.19
N ALA A 815 10.48 15.09 -21.09
CA ALA A 815 11.84 14.96 -20.61
C ALA A 815 12.49 13.68 -21.13
N LEU A 816 13.80 13.76 -21.38
CA LEU A 816 14.64 12.58 -21.59
C LEU A 816 15.03 12.01 -20.23
N GLU A 817 14.50 10.85 -19.88
CA GLU A 817 14.79 10.14 -18.64
C GLU A 817 15.88 9.08 -18.84
N ILE A 818 16.80 8.98 -17.89
CA ILE A 818 17.76 7.88 -17.79
C ILE A 818 17.50 7.09 -16.54
N ALA A 819 17.30 5.79 -16.72
CA ALA A 819 17.31 4.80 -15.65
C ALA A 819 18.50 3.84 -15.82
N PHE A 820 18.90 3.22 -14.71
CA PHE A 820 19.91 2.15 -14.73
C PHE A 820 19.24 0.80 -14.41
N LYS A 821 19.49 -0.22 -15.22
CA LYS A 821 18.99 -1.58 -15.01
C LYS A 821 20.19 -2.53 -14.90
N ASP A 822 20.26 -3.28 -13.81
CA ASP A 822 21.32 -4.26 -13.58
C ASP A 822 20.94 -5.56 -14.30
N VAL A 823 21.08 -5.55 -15.64
CA VAL A 823 20.61 -6.63 -16.52
C VAL A 823 21.19 -7.98 -16.10
N ALA A 824 22.46 -8.03 -15.67
CA ALA A 824 23.08 -9.26 -15.21
C ALA A 824 22.42 -9.82 -13.94
N LYS A 825 22.21 -8.97 -12.93
CA LYS A 825 21.54 -9.36 -11.67
C LYS A 825 20.08 -9.71 -11.89
N ASP A 826 19.39 -8.99 -12.77
CA ASP A 826 18.00 -9.25 -13.11
C ASP A 826 17.86 -10.61 -13.81
N ILE A 827 18.76 -10.95 -14.74
CA ILE A 827 18.82 -12.29 -15.36
C ILE A 827 19.04 -13.38 -14.31
N GLU A 828 19.98 -13.20 -13.40
CA GLU A 828 20.29 -14.19 -12.35
C GLU A 828 19.09 -14.43 -11.44
N ARG A 829 18.48 -13.36 -10.92
CA ARG A 829 17.30 -13.41 -10.06
C ARG A 829 16.10 -14.02 -10.77
N ALA A 830 15.82 -13.57 -11.99
CA ALA A 830 14.69 -14.07 -12.77
C ALA A 830 14.86 -15.55 -13.11
N THR A 831 16.08 -15.99 -13.46
CA THR A 831 16.39 -17.39 -13.73
C THR A 831 16.27 -18.25 -12.47
N SER A 832 16.75 -17.77 -11.32
CA SER A 832 16.61 -18.48 -10.03
C SER A 832 15.15 -18.63 -9.63
N LEU A 833 14.37 -17.55 -9.71
CA LEU A 833 12.93 -17.55 -9.40
C LEU A 833 12.16 -18.45 -10.36
N SER A 834 12.41 -18.34 -11.67
CA SER A 834 11.76 -19.20 -12.68
C SER A 834 12.09 -20.69 -12.50
N LYS A 835 13.26 -21.04 -11.94
CA LYS A 835 13.61 -22.43 -11.61
C LYS A 835 12.85 -22.92 -10.38
N LYS A 836 12.67 -22.07 -9.36
CA LYS A 836 11.87 -22.39 -8.16
C LYS A 836 10.40 -22.63 -8.50
N LEU A 837 9.84 -21.78 -9.37
CA LEU A 837 8.42 -21.82 -9.77
C LEU A 837 8.12 -22.89 -10.85
N ARG A 838 9.08 -23.75 -11.19
CA ARG A 838 8.92 -24.70 -12.29
C ARG A 838 7.92 -25.78 -11.93
N GLY A 839 6.81 -25.83 -12.68
CA GLY A 839 5.78 -26.85 -12.52
C GLY A 839 4.80 -26.59 -11.36
N CYS A 840 4.96 -25.48 -10.64
CA CYS A 840 3.99 -25.02 -9.65
C CYS A 840 2.75 -24.45 -10.38
N PRO A 841 1.53 -24.84 -9.98
CA PRO A 841 0.31 -24.13 -10.38
C PRO A 841 0.41 -22.65 -10.03
N ILE A 842 -0.14 -21.75 -10.86
CA ILE A 842 0.02 -20.31 -10.63
C ILE A 842 -0.74 -19.89 -9.37
N SER A 843 -1.87 -20.54 -9.09
CA SER A 843 -2.66 -20.39 -7.86
C SER A 843 -1.89 -20.68 -6.56
N GLU A 844 -0.80 -21.46 -6.63
CA GLU A 844 0.04 -21.79 -5.46
C GLU A 844 1.23 -20.83 -5.30
N ILE A 845 1.48 -19.96 -6.28
CA ILE A 845 2.57 -18.99 -6.22
C ILE A 845 2.15 -17.84 -5.30
N PRO A 846 2.93 -17.52 -4.24
CA PRO A 846 2.65 -16.36 -3.42
C PRO A 846 2.59 -15.08 -4.28
N VAL A 847 1.57 -14.25 -4.06
CA VAL A 847 1.33 -13.03 -4.86
C VAL A 847 2.57 -12.14 -4.94
N GLU A 848 3.33 -12.03 -3.85
CA GLU A 848 4.58 -11.26 -3.82
C GLU A 848 5.69 -11.85 -4.70
N GLU A 849 5.81 -13.17 -4.79
CA GLU A 849 6.74 -13.80 -5.74
C GLU A 849 6.31 -13.60 -7.19
N LEU A 850 5.01 -13.61 -7.47
CA LEU A 850 4.47 -13.34 -8.79
C LEU A 850 4.68 -11.88 -9.22
N LYS A 851 4.44 -10.91 -8.33
CA LYS A 851 4.74 -9.48 -8.55
C LYS A 851 6.24 -9.25 -8.78
N ASN A 852 7.09 -9.93 -8.01
CA ASN A 852 8.54 -9.88 -8.21
C ASN A 852 8.96 -10.44 -9.58
N LEU A 853 8.36 -11.55 -10.02
CA LEU A 853 8.61 -12.11 -11.35
C LEU A 853 8.15 -11.16 -12.45
N GLU A 854 6.97 -10.54 -12.33
CA GLU A 854 6.46 -9.55 -13.27
C GLU A 854 7.42 -8.36 -13.43
N ALA A 855 7.89 -7.79 -12.32
CA ALA A 855 8.81 -6.66 -12.34
C ALA A 855 10.14 -7.02 -13.05
N LEU A 856 10.71 -8.19 -12.72
CA LEU A 856 11.93 -8.69 -13.37
C LEU A 856 11.70 -8.99 -14.85
N PHE A 857 10.59 -9.64 -15.19
CA PHE A 857 10.23 -10.01 -16.55
C PHE A 857 10.04 -8.76 -17.42
N SER A 858 9.30 -7.77 -16.94
CA SER A 858 9.03 -6.51 -17.65
C SER A 858 10.33 -5.75 -17.98
N ASN A 859 11.26 -5.67 -17.03
CA ASN A 859 12.58 -5.06 -17.24
C ASN A 859 13.38 -5.79 -18.34
N LEU A 860 13.46 -7.12 -18.26
CA LEU A 860 14.21 -7.93 -19.22
C LEU A 860 13.56 -7.99 -20.61
N GLU A 861 12.22 -7.99 -20.67
CA GLU A 861 11.47 -7.95 -21.93
C GLU A 861 11.71 -6.63 -22.66
N THR A 862 11.74 -5.51 -21.93
CA THR A 862 12.03 -4.19 -22.50
C THR A 862 13.45 -4.16 -23.10
N PHE A 863 14.43 -4.70 -22.38
CA PHE A 863 15.79 -4.88 -22.91
C PHE A 863 15.80 -5.76 -24.18
N PHE A 864 15.14 -6.92 -24.14
CA PHE A 864 15.11 -7.86 -25.25
C PHE A 864 14.48 -7.27 -26.52
N GLN A 865 13.35 -6.57 -26.39
CA GLN A 865 12.66 -5.94 -27.50
C GLN A 865 13.47 -4.79 -28.11
N SER A 866 14.16 -4.00 -27.27
CA SER A 866 15.05 -2.95 -27.76
C SER A 866 16.19 -3.54 -28.61
N HIS A 867 16.80 -4.65 -28.16
CA HIS A 867 17.91 -5.28 -28.85
C HIS A 867 17.50 -5.90 -30.20
N LEU A 868 16.33 -6.56 -30.26
CA LEU A 868 15.81 -7.10 -31.52
C LEU A 868 15.64 -6.04 -32.61
N LYS A 869 15.24 -4.83 -32.22
CA LYS A 869 15.04 -3.71 -33.16
C LYS A 869 16.38 -3.15 -33.65
N VAL A 870 17.39 -3.08 -32.79
CA VAL A 870 18.76 -2.72 -33.19
C VAL A 870 19.31 -3.71 -34.20
N ILE A 871 19.14 -5.02 -33.99
CA ILE A 871 19.58 -6.06 -34.94
C ILE A 871 18.87 -5.93 -36.30
N LYS A 872 17.56 -5.62 -36.32
CA LYS A 872 16.80 -5.51 -37.58
C LYS A 872 17.18 -4.31 -38.45
N ARG A 873 17.75 -3.25 -37.86
CA ARG A 873 18.14 -2.01 -38.57
C ARG A 873 19.63 -1.89 -38.85
N THR A 874 20.47 -2.71 -38.23
CA THR A 874 21.92 -2.59 -38.41
C THR A 874 22.33 -3.14 -39.77
N ASP A 875 22.53 -2.24 -40.74
CA ASP A 875 23.23 -2.48 -41.98
C ASP A 875 24.72 -2.79 -41.71
N SER A 876 25.04 -4.00 -41.25
CA SER A 876 26.38 -4.63 -41.24
C SER A 876 27.60 -3.90 -40.59
N THR A 877 27.55 -2.62 -40.24
CA THR A 877 28.72 -1.81 -39.81
C THR A 877 28.87 -1.70 -38.29
N LEU A 878 27.77 -1.74 -37.52
CA LEU A 878 27.79 -1.63 -36.06
C LEU A 878 28.04 -2.99 -35.39
N LYS A 879 29.25 -3.19 -34.85
CA LYS A 879 29.58 -4.40 -34.09
C LYS A 879 28.99 -4.33 -32.67
N LEU A 880 27.98 -5.16 -32.40
CA LEU A 880 27.41 -5.31 -31.06
C LEU A 880 28.48 -5.77 -30.04
N PRO A 881 28.57 -5.14 -28.84
CA PRO A 881 29.47 -5.55 -27.77
C PRO A 881 29.24 -7.01 -27.34
N GLY A 882 30.31 -7.74 -27.01
CA GLY A 882 30.25 -9.15 -26.61
C GLY A 882 29.32 -9.40 -25.41
N LYS A 883 29.46 -8.56 -24.38
CA LYS A 883 28.61 -8.55 -23.17
C LYS A 883 27.11 -8.44 -23.50
N GLN A 884 26.73 -7.56 -24.43
CA GLN A 884 25.33 -7.40 -24.84
C GLN A 884 24.79 -8.63 -25.56
N LYS A 885 25.62 -9.30 -26.37
CA LYS A 885 25.25 -10.57 -27.04
C LYS A 885 25.01 -11.68 -26.03
N GLU A 886 25.83 -11.76 -24.99
CA GLU A 886 25.67 -12.73 -23.90
C GLU A 886 24.38 -12.49 -23.11
N TRP A 887 24.11 -11.24 -22.70
CA TRP A 887 22.85 -10.87 -22.06
C TRP A 887 21.65 -11.21 -22.92
N PHE A 888 21.69 -10.87 -24.21
CA PHE A 888 20.59 -11.17 -25.12
C PHE A 888 20.34 -12.68 -25.25
N LYS A 889 21.40 -13.49 -25.31
CA LYS A 889 21.29 -14.96 -25.32
C LYS A 889 20.67 -15.48 -24.02
N ALA A 890 21.11 -14.99 -22.87
CA ALA A 890 20.60 -15.40 -21.57
C ALA A 890 19.13 -15.01 -21.38
N VAL A 891 18.74 -13.78 -21.75
CA VAL A 891 17.34 -13.34 -21.70
C VAL A 891 16.47 -14.17 -22.66
N ARG A 892 16.98 -14.53 -23.84
CA ARG A 892 16.26 -15.44 -24.76
C ARG A 892 15.98 -16.79 -24.11
N GLN A 893 16.99 -17.40 -23.50
CA GLN A 893 16.86 -18.69 -22.81
C GLN A 893 15.89 -18.60 -21.63
N PHE A 894 15.95 -17.51 -20.86
CA PHE A 894 15.01 -17.24 -19.78
C PHE A 894 13.56 -17.14 -20.30
N ARG A 895 13.31 -16.37 -21.37
CA ARG A 895 11.98 -16.24 -21.99
C ARG A 895 11.43 -17.58 -22.44
N GLU A 896 12.25 -18.42 -23.06
CA GLU A 896 11.87 -19.78 -23.48
C GLU A 896 11.52 -20.65 -22.26
N THR A 897 12.29 -20.56 -21.18
CA THR A 897 12.05 -21.29 -19.93
C THR A 897 10.74 -20.86 -19.26
N VAL A 898 10.53 -19.55 -19.09
CA VAL A 898 9.30 -18.99 -18.51
C VAL A 898 8.09 -19.38 -19.35
N ARG A 899 8.18 -19.24 -20.68
CA ARG A 899 7.10 -19.63 -21.58
C ARG A 899 6.77 -21.12 -21.43
N SER A 900 7.78 -21.99 -21.43
CA SER A 900 7.56 -23.43 -21.27
C SER A 900 6.95 -23.78 -19.91
N ASN A 901 7.39 -23.13 -18.83
CA ASN A 901 6.90 -23.40 -17.48
C ASN A 901 5.43 -22.99 -17.33
N PHE A 902 5.09 -21.75 -17.72
CA PHE A 902 3.73 -21.20 -17.55
C PHE A 902 2.73 -21.85 -18.51
N LEU A 903 3.09 -22.08 -19.78
CA LEU A 903 2.20 -22.76 -20.72
C LEU A 903 1.89 -24.20 -20.30
N GLY A 904 2.80 -24.83 -19.54
CA GLY A 904 2.60 -26.17 -19.00
C GLY A 904 1.57 -26.21 -17.86
N VAL A 905 1.27 -25.08 -17.20
CA VAL A 905 0.38 -25.04 -16.02
C VAL A 905 -0.89 -24.21 -16.21
N MET A 906 -0.84 -23.12 -16.99
CA MET A 906 -1.92 -22.12 -16.99
C MET A 906 -3.24 -22.58 -17.61
N PHE A 907 -3.25 -23.68 -18.37
CA PHE A 907 -4.44 -24.20 -19.04
C PHE A 907 -5.06 -25.40 -18.31
N HIS A 908 -4.63 -25.72 -17.09
CA HIS A 908 -5.27 -26.77 -16.30
C HIS A 908 -6.72 -26.37 -15.98
N PRO A 909 -7.72 -27.20 -16.35
CA PRO A 909 -9.13 -26.88 -16.15
C PRO A 909 -9.49 -26.52 -14.69
N GLU A 910 -8.83 -27.15 -13.71
CA GLU A 910 -9.10 -27.01 -12.28
C GLU A 910 -8.73 -25.63 -11.71
N HIS A 911 -7.79 -24.94 -12.37
CA HIS A 911 -7.26 -23.65 -11.92
C HIS A 911 -7.36 -22.56 -13.01
N LEU A 912 -8.08 -22.83 -14.11
CA LEU A 912 -8.07 -22.00 -15.31
C LEU A 912 -8.46 -20.54 -15.05
N TYR A 913 -9.52 -20.29 -14.29
CA TYR A 913 -9.91 -18.93 -13.93
C TYR A 913 -8.96 -18.32 -12.90
N THR A 914 -8.64 -19.04 -11.83
CA THR A 914 -7.79 -18.52 -10.74
C THR A 914 -6.40 -18.11 -11.22
N ASP A 915 -5.79 -18.92 -12.08
CA ASP A 915 -4.46 -18.66 -12.64
C ASP A 915 -4.48 -17.42 -13.55
N PHE A 916 -5.51 -17.31 -14.39
CA PHE A 916 -5.67 -16.16 -15.29
C PHE A 916 -6.00 -14.88 -14.54
N ASP A 917 -6.86 -14.93 -13.53
CA ASP A 917 -7.23 -13.78 -12.71
C ASP A 917 -6.01 -13.24 -11.93
N LEU A 918 -5.17 -14.15 -11.40
CA LEU A 918 -3.91 -13.80 -10.76
C LEU A 918 -2.92 -13.15 -11.73
N LEU A 919 -2.73 -13.72 -12.92
CA LEU A 919 -1.86 -13.13 -13.95
C LEU A 919 -2.39 -11.77 -14.44
N PHE A 920 -3.70 -11.67 -14.65
CA PHE A 920 -4.35 -10.44 -15.12
C PHE A 920 -4.21 -9.30 -14.10
N SER A 921 -4.37 -9.62 -12.81
CA SER A 921 -4.32 -8.64 -11.72
C SER A 921 -2.91 -8.28 -11.29
N ASN A 922 -1.95 -9.23 -11.32
CA ASN A 922 -0.62 -9.06 -10.71
C ASN A 922 0.56 -9.16 -11.69
N ALA A 923 0.37 -9.69 -12.90
CA ALA A 923 1.47 -9.95 -13.85
C ALA A 923 1.10 -9.65 -15.33
N PRO A 924 0.74 -8.40 -15.66
CA PRO A 924 0.22 -8.03 -16.98
C PRO A 924 1.26 -8.13 -18.11
N SER A 925 2.53 -7.78 -17.88
CA SER A 925 3.59 -7.90 -18.92
C SER A 925 3.87 -9.37 -19.24
N LEU A 926 3.91 -10.21 -18.20
CA LEU A 926 4.04 -11.65 -18.35
C LEU A 926 2.84 -12.25 -19.08
N LEU A 927 1.61 -11.85 -18.73
CA LEU A 927 0.39 -12.29 -19.44
C LEU A 927 0.43 -11.89 -20.91
N ASN A 928 0.82 -10.66 -21.23
CA ASN A 928 0.94 -10.20 -22.62
C ASN A 928 2.03 -10.97 -23.40
N PHE A 929 3.12 -11.37 -22.75
CA PHE A 929 4.13 -12.23 -23.37
C PHE A 929 3.63 -13.67 -23.61
N LEU A 930 2.90 -14.23 -22.66
CA LEU A 930 2.38 -15.60 -22.75
C LEU A 930 1.23 -15.68 -23.75
N LEU A 931 0.26 -14.76 -23.65
CA LEU A 931 -1.00 -14.67 -24.38
C LEU A 931 -1.22 -13.26 -24.97
N PRO A 932 -0.42 -12.85 -25.97
CA PRO A 932 -0.56 -11.54 -26.60
C PRO A 932 -1.93 -11.35 -27.26
N GLU A 933 -2.58 -12.44 -27.67
CA GLU A 933 -3.90 -12.38 -28.29
C GLU A 933 -5.00 -11.95 -27.31
N LEU A 934 -4.89 -12.31 -26.03
CA LEU A 934 -5.85 -11.91 -25.00
C LEU A 934 -5.64 -10.45 -24.61
N ALA A 935 -4.39 -10.02 -24.43
CA ALA A 935 -4.05 -8.63 -24.12
C ALA A 935 -4.55 -7.66 -25.19
N ALA A 936 -4.48 -8.04 -26.47
CA ALA A 936 -4.99 -7.23 -27.58
C ALA A 936 -6.52 -7.03 -27.59
N LEU A 937 -7.27 -7.73 -26.73
CA LEU A 937 -8.72 -7.57 -26.58
C LEU A 937 -9.12 -6.61 -25.45
N GLN A 938 -8.19 -6.21 -24.57
CA GLN A 938 -8.49 -5.34 -23.40
C GLN A 938 -8.99 -3.94 -23.81
N ASP A 939 -8.33 -3.31 -24.79
CA ASP A 939 -8.59 -1.92 -25.20
C ASP A 939 -9.65 -1.77 -26.31
N LEU A 940 -10.45 -2.80 -26.56
CA LEU A 940 -11.49 -2.75 -27.60
C LEU A 940 -12.69 -1.93 -27.14
N ASP A 941 -12.99 -0.87 -27.89
CA ASP A 941 -14.22 -0.08 -27.70
C ASP A 941 -15.46 -0.92 -28.05
N THR A 942 -16.14 -1.42 -27.01
CA THR A 942 -17.36 -2.22 -27.12
C THR A 942 -18.63 -1.37 -27.28
N SER A 943 -18.54 -0.03 -27.25
CA SER A 943 -19.69 0.90 -27.27
C SER A 943 -20.62 0.78 -28.49
N ARG A 944 -20.13 0.16 -29.58
CA ARG A 944 -20.92 -0.10 -30.81
C ARG A 944 -21.64 -1.44 -30.82
N HIS A 945 -21.54 -2.24 -29.77
CA HIS A 945 -22.10 -3.59 -29.71
C HIS A 945 -23.24 -3.67 -28.68
N ILE A 946 -24.43 -4.07 -29.14
CA ILE A 946 -25.71 -4.01 -28.39
C ILE A 946 -25.74 -5.00 -27.20
N TYR A 947 -24.82 -5.97 -27.14
CA TYR A 947 -24.87 -7.10 -26.19
C TYR A 947 -23.73 -7.16 -25.17
N LEU A 948 -22.70 -6.31 -25.26
CA LEU A 948 -21.57 -6.30 -24.32
C LEU A 948 -21.58 -5.01 -23.51
N THR A 949 -22.04 -5.08 -22.26
CA THR A 949 -21.97 -3.97 -21.29
C THR A 949 -20.61 -3.86 -20.61
N SER A 950 -19.73 -4.84 -20.83
CA SER A 950 -18.40 -4.98 -20.22
C SER A 950 -17.33 -5.33 -21.29
N PRO A 951 -16.03 -5.09 -21.00
CA PRO A 951 -14.92 -5.53 -21.85
C PRO A 951 -14.97 -7.02 -22.22
N VAL A 952 -14.45 -7.37 -23.40
CA VAL A 952 -14.40 -8.76 -23.90
C VAL A 952 -13.58 -9.68 -22.99
N THR A 953 -12.56 -9.15 -22.32
CA THR A 953 -11.75 -9.90 -21.36
C THR A 953 -12.54 -10.33 -20.13
N ASP A 954 -13.45 -9.49 -19.63
CA ASP A 954 -14.30 -9.81 -18.48
C ASP A 954 -15.26 -10.94 -18.84
N TYR A 955 -15.75 -10.94 -20.08
CA TYR A 955 -16.57 -12.01 -20.63
C TYR A 955 -15.81 -13.36 -20.67
N ILE A 956 -14.54 -13.32 -21.09
CA ILE A 956 -13.66 -14.52 -21.11
C ILE A 956 -13.39 -15.01 -19.68
N LEU A 957 -13.06 -14.10 -18.74
CA LEU A 957 -12.83 -14.44 -17.33
C LEU A 957 -14.08 -15.02 -16.67
N ALA A 958 -15.26 -14.45 -16.90
CA ALA A 958 -16.52 -14.99 -16.37
C ALA A 958 -16.83 -16.39 -16.92
N SER A 959 -16.52 -16.63 -18.20
CA SER A 959 -16.72 -17.95 -18.84
C SER A 959 -15.77 -19.00 -18.26
N THR A 960 -14.50 -18.66 -18.08
CA THR A 960 -13.51 -19.55 -17.46
C THR A 960 -13.83 -19.83 -16.00
N LYS A 961 -14.37 -18.85 -15.25
CA LYS A 961 -14.82 -19.05 -13.86
C LYS A 961 -15.89 -20.12 -13.75
N LYS A 962 -16.92 -20.05 -14.60
CA LYS A 962 -17.98 -21.06 -14.63
C LYS A 962 -17.46 -22.41 -15.11
N PHE A 963 -16.57 -22.43 -16.11
CA PHE A 963 -15.96 -23.68 -16.54
C PHE A 963 -15.15 -24.35 -15.42
N GLN A 964 -14.30 -23.59 -14.71
CA GLN A 964 -13.56 -24.07 -13.56
C GLN A 964 -14.50 -24.60 -12.47
N ALA A 965 -15.55 -23.85 -12.11
CA ALA A 965 -16.52 -24.29 -11.12
C ALA A 965 -17.24 -25.60 -11.51
N LEU A 966 -17.51 -25.78 -12.80
CA LEU A 966 -18.10 -27.02 -13.31
C LEU A 966 -17.12 -28.20 -13.18
N ILE A 967 -15.84 -27.97 -13.42
CA ILE A 967 -14.74 -28.95 -13.33
C ILE A 967 -14.43 -29.33 -11.88
N THR A 968 -14.53 -28.39 -10.95
CA THR A 968 -14.27 -28.60 -9.51
C THR A 968 -15.51 -29.03 -8.71
N HIS A 969 -16.65 -29.22 -9.38
CA HIS A 969 -17.94 -29.51 -8.75
C HIS A 969 -18.41 -28.41 -7.77
N ASP A 970 -17.95 -27.16 -7.96
CA ASP A 970 -18.35 -26.01 -7.16
C ASP A 970 -19.71 -25.46 -7.63
N LYS A 971 -20.76 -25.84 -6.90
CA LYS A 971 -22.14 -25.41 -7.15
C LYS A 971 -22.32 -23.89 -7.02
N GLN A 972 -21.66 -23.26 -6.03
CA GLN A 972 -21.81 -21.82 -5.74
C GLN A 972 -21.01 -20.98 -6.74
N GLY A 973 -19.84 -21.44 -7.17
CA GLY A 973 -19.05 -20.77 -8.21
C GLY A 973 -19.69 -20.85 -9.61
N PHE A 974 -20.48 -21.90 -9.89
CA PHE A 974 -21.16 -22.07 -11.17
C PHE A 974 -22.44 -21.24 -11.28
N GLN A 975 -23.19 -21.11 -10.19
CA GLN A 975 -24.44 -20.36 -10.11
C GLN A 975 -24.37 -19.27 -9.05
N ASP A 976 -24.57 -18.02 -9.46
CA ASP A 976 -24.80 -16.92 -8.53
C ASP A 976 -26.25 -16.98 -8.04
N ILE A 977 -26.49 -17.81 -7.04
CA ILE A 977 -27.81 -18.09 -6.46
C ILE A 977 -28.43 -16.79 -5.91
N ASP A 978 -27.62 -15.90 -5.35
CA ASP A 978 -28.08 -14.62 -4.79
C ASP A 978 -28.50 -13.64 -5.89
N TYR A 979 -27.72 -13.53 -6.97
CA TYR A 979 -28.11 -12.74 -8.14
C TYR A 979 -29.36 -13.29 -8.80
N LEU A 980 -29.44 -14.61 -9.00
CA LEU A 980 -30.60 -15.25 -9.60
C LEU A 980 -31.85 -15.09 -8.72
N HIS A 981 -31.73 -15.21 -7.39
CA HIS A 981 -32.83 -14.92 -6.46
C HIS A 981 -33.24 -13.44 -6.50
N THR A 982 -32.27 -12.53 -6.61
CA THR A 982 -32.55 -11.09 -6.75
C THR A 982 -33.29 -10.79 -8.04
N LEU A 983 -32.91 -11.46 -9.14
CA LEU A 983 -33.55 -11.33 -10.45
C LEU A 983 -34.95 -11.93 -10.45
N ALA A 984 -35.12 -13.11 -9.83
CA ALA A 984 -36.41 -13.74 -9.62
C ALA A 984 -37.34 -12.92 -8.71
N GLN A 985 -36.79 -12.27 -7.67
CA GLN A 985 -37.55 -11.36 -6.81
C GLN A 985 -37.94 -10.06 -7.52
N LYS A 986 -37.11 -9.60 -8.46
CA LYS A 986 -37.38 -8.42 -9.31
C LYS A 986 -38.47 -8.68 -10.34
N GLU A 987 -38.48 -9.88 -10.96
CA GLU A 987 -39.49 -10.24 -11.96
C GLU A 987 -40.79 -10.78 -11.34
N PHE A 988 -40.72 -11.57 -10.28
CA PHE A 988 -41.84 -12.33 -9.72
C PHE A 988 -42.24 -11.92 -8.29
N GLY A 989 -41.57 -10.92 -7.71
CA GLY A 989 -41.89 -10.35 -6.40
C GLY A 989 -41.24 -11.03 -5.20
N PRO A 990 -41.43 -10.49 -3.98
CA PRO A 990 -40.68 -10.88 -2.77
C PRO A 990 -40.99 -12.28 -2.24
N MET A 991 -42.00 -12.97 -2.78
CA MET A 991 -42.38 -14.34 -2.40
C MET A 991 -41.91 -15.40 -3.42
N ALA A 992 -41.02 -15.05 -4.34
CA ALA A 992 -40.39 -16.00 -5.26
C ALA A 992 -39.52 -17.01 -4.49
N ALA A 993 -40.15 -18.08 -4.01
CA ALA A 993 -39.55 -19.24 -3.35
C ALA A 993 -39.37 -20.42 -4.32
N GLY A 994 -39.27 -20.15 -5.62
CA GLY A 994 -38.99 -21.16 -6.63
C GLY A 994 -37.54 -21.65 -6.53
N ILE A 995 -37.29 -22.85 -7.04
CA ILE A 995 -35.94 -23.37 -7.31
C ILE A 995 -35.34 -22.42 -8.37
N VAL A 996 -34.47 -21.49 -7.94
CA VAL A 996 -33.81 -20.57 -8.86
C VAL A 996 -32.41 -21.11 -9.17
N GLY A 997 -32.10 -21.31 -10.45
CA GLY A 997 -30.87 -21.98 -10.90
C GLY A 997 -31.13 -23.38 -11.46
N LEU A 998 -30.07 -24.09 -11.85
CA LEU A 998 -30.20 -25.48 -12.32
C LEU A 998 -30.45 -26.42 -11.13
N SER A 999 -31.30 -27.43 -11.35
CA SER A 999 -31.55 -28.47 -10.35
C SER A 999 -30.30 -29.33 -10.11
N GLU A 1000 -30.26 -30.04 -8.97
CA GLU A 1000 -29.17 -30.97 -8.67
C GLU A 1000 -29.02 -32.05 -9.73
N VAL A 1001 -30.13 -32.56 -10.28
CA VAL A 1001 -30.14 -33.53 -11.38
C VAL A 1001 -29.51 -32.95 -12.65
N GLN A 1002 -29.75 -31.67 -12.95
CA GLN A 1002 -29.14 -31.00 -14.10
C GLN A 1002 -27.63 -30.80 -13.91
N LEU A 1003 -27.19 -30.42 -12.69
CA LEU A 1003 -25.77 -30.31 -12.36
C LEU A 1003 -25.06 -31.66 -12.42
N GLU A 1004 -25.65 -32.71 -11.87
CA GLU A 1004 -25.11 -34.07 -11.95
C GLU A 1004 -24.95 -34.55 -13.39
N ASN A 1005 -25.90 -34.22 -14.27
CA ASN A 1005 -25.80 -34.54 -15.70
C ASN A 1005 -24.66 -33.78 -16.37
N LEU A 1006 -24.48 -32.49 -16.06
CA LEU A 1006 -23.37 -31.69 -16.59
C LEU A 1006 -22.02 -32.21 -16.09
N TRP A 1007 -21.92 -32.58 -14.81
CA TRP A 1007 -20.71 -33.18 -14.24
C TRP A 1007 -20.38 -34.52 -14.91
N LYS A 1008 -21.36 -35.40 -15.13
CA LYS A 1008 -21.16 -36.66 -15.89
C LYS A 1008 -20.66 -36.42 -17.32
N ILE A 1009 -21.17 -35.40 -18.00
CA ILE A 1009 -20.71 -35.03 -19.35
C ILE A 1009 -19.24 -34.57 -19.29
N ILE A 1010 -18.90 -33.70 -18.34
CA ILE A 1010 -17.53 -33.18 -18.18
C ILE A 1010 -16.55 -34.28 -17.77
N GLU A 1011 -16.93 -35.20 -16.89
CA GLU A 1011 -16.12 -36.38 -16.54
C GLU A 1011 -15.88 -37.28 -17.77
N GLY A 1012 -16.89 -37.44 -18.63
CA GLY A 1012 -16.72 -38.11 -19.91
C GLY A 1012 -15.73 -37.40 -20.85
N VAL A 1013 -15.71 -36.06 -20.84
CA VAL A 1013 -14.75 -35.24 -21.62
C VAL A 1013 -13.34 -35.33 -21.03
N ARG A 1014 -13.19 -35.35 -19.70
CA ARG A 1014 -11.91 -35.52 -19.00
C ARG A 1014 -11.19 -36.82 -19.37
N GLY A 1015 -11.95 -37.87 -19.72
CA GLY A 1015 -11.40 -39.13 -20.23
C GLY A 1015 -10.58 -39.00 -21.53
N ASN A 1016 -10.64 -37.85 -22.22
CA ASN A 1016 -9.85 -37.54 -23.41
C ASN A 1016 -8.98 -36.28 -23.18
N PRO A 1017 -7.67 -36.44 -22.90
CA PRO A 1017 -6.79 -35.31 -22.55
C PRO A 1017 -6.66 -34.27 -23.67
N ASP A 1018 -6.66 -34.70 -24.94
CA ASP A 1018 -6.58 -33.79 -26.09
C ASP A 1018 -7.85 -32.92 -26.21
N LEU A 1019 -9.01 -33.45 -25.83
CA LEU A 1019 -10.29 -32.76 -25.94
C LEU A 1019 -10.49 -31.77 -24.78
N ILE A 1020 -10.18 -32.17 -23.54
CA ILE A 1020 -10.30 -31.28 -22.38
C ILE A 1020 -9.33 -30.11 -22.46
N ASP A 1021 -8.10 -30.34 -22.95
CA ASP A 1021 -7.11 -29.29 -23.15
C ASP A 1021 -7.51 -28.31 -24.27
N ALA A 1022 -8.04 -28.84 -25.39
CA ALA A 1022 -8.62 -28.03 -26.45
C ALA A 1022 -9.86 -27.23 -25.96
N LEU A 1023 -10.66 -27.80 -25.06
CA LEU A 1023 -11.82 -27.15 -24.47
C LEU A 1023 -11.42 -25.98 -23.57
N ALA A 1024 -10.48 -26.17 -22.65
CA ALA A 1024 -9.94 -25.09 -21.81
C ALA A 1024 -9.40 -23.93 -22.66
N LYS A 1025 -8.60 -24.23 -23.68
CA LYS A 1025 -8.04 -23.23 -24.62
C LYS A 1025 -9.11 -22.54 -25.46
N SER A 1026 -10.23 -23.20 -25.76
CA SER A 1026 -11.30 -22.61 -26.58
C SER A 1026 -11.97 -21.40 -25.92
N PHE A 1027 -12.07 -21.37 -24.58
CA PHE A 1027 -12.61 -20.23 -23.84
C PHE A 1027 -11.77 -18.96 -24.01
N ILE A 1028 -10.46 -19.11 -24.19
CA ILE A 1028 -9.52 -17.99 -24.37
C ILE A 1028 -9.47 -17.54 -25.83
N PHE A 1029 -9.43 -18.49 -26.78
CA PHE A 1029 -9.22 -18.19 -28.21
C PHE A 1029 -10.50 -17.96 -29.02
N GLN A 1030 -11.67 -17.99 -28.39
CA GLN A 1030 -12.98 -17.80 -29.04
C GLN A 1030 -13.10 -16.51 -29.85
N ASP A 1031 -12.49 -15.43 -29.38
CA ASP A 1031 -12.64 -14.08 -29.92
C ASP A 1031 -11.40 -13.57 -30.66
N LEU A 1032 -10.51 -14.48 -31.11
CA LEU A 1032 -9.36 -14.14 -31.94
C LEU A 1032 -9.75 -13.33 -33.20
N GLY A 1033 -10.94 -13.60 -33.73
CA GLY A 1033 -11.54 -12.87 -34.83
C GLY A 1033 -11.75 -11.38 -34.55
N ARG A 1034 -11.68 -10.91 -33.30
CA ARG A 1034 -11.82 -9.50 -32.89
C ARG A 1034 -10.49 -8.77 -32.73
N VAL A 1035 -9.36 -9.48 -32.66
CA VAL A 1035 -8.02 -8.89 -32.49
C VAL A 1035 -7.71 -7.92 -33.64
N PRO A 1036 -7.47 -6.61 -33.37
CA PRO A 1036 -7.34 -5.58 -34.41
C PRO A 1036 -6.27 -5.88 -35.47
N ASP A 1037 -5.09 -6.30 -35.05
CA ASP A 1037 -3.95 -6.54 -35.96
C ASP A 1037 -4.18 -7.74 -36.88
N LEU A 1038 -4.77 -8.82 -36.36
CA LEU A 1038 -5.13 -10.00 -37.14
C LEU A 1038 -6.24 -9.68 -38.14
N ARG A 1039 -7.26 -8.91 -37.73
CA ARG A 1039 -8.32 -8.41 -38.61
C ARG A 1039 -7.75 -7.56 -39.74
N LYS A 1040 -6.84 -6.62 -39.43
CA LYS A 1040 -6.21 -5.76 -40.44
C LYS A 1040 -5.38 -6.59 -41.43
N LYS A 1041 -4.60 -7.54 -40.94
CA LYS A 1041 -3.74 -8.42 -41.76
C LYS A 1041 -4.55 -9.37 -42.65
N HIS A 1042 -5.70 -9.86 -42.19
CA HIS A 1042 -6.52 -10.85 -42.89
C HIS A 1042 -7.87 -10.31 -43.39
N LYS A 1043 -8.02 -8.99 -43.50
CA LYS A 1043 -9.28 -8.29 -43.87
C LYS A 1043 -9.98 -8.83 -45.12
N LYS A 1044 -9.23 -9.35 -46.09
CA LYS A 1044 -9.77 -9.90 -47.35
C LYS A 1044 -10.33 -11.33 -47.23
N LYS A 1045 -10.04 -12.04 -46.14
CA LYS A 1045 -10.37 -13.47 -45.95
C LYS A 1045 -11.27 -13.73 -44.75
N VAL A 1046 -11.54 -12.70 -43.95
CA VAL A 1046 -12.28 -12.79 -42.69
C VAL A 1046 -13.49 -11.88 -42.77
N ASN A 1047 -14.69 -12.44 -42.56
CA ASN A 1047 -15.91 -11.67 -42.51
C ASN A 1047 -16.00 -10.92 -41.16
N PRO A 1048 -16.13 -9.57 -41.15
CA PRO A 1048 -16.25 -8.82 -39.90
C PRO A 1048 -17.50 -9.15 -39.06
N SER A 1049 -18.54 -9.69 -39.70
CA SER A 1049 -19.83 -9.99 -39.07
C SER A 1049 -19.93 -11.40 -38.48
N ASP A 1050 -18.99 -12.31 -38.83
CA ASP A 1050 -18.98 -13.69 -38.34
C ASP A 1050 -17.70 -13.96 -37.54
N HIS A 1051 -17.77 -13.70 -36.23
CA HIS A 1051 -16.64 -13.81 -35.33
C HIS A 1051 -16.19 -15.26 -35.12
N ALA A 1052 -17.10 -16.23 -35.12
CA ALA A 1052 -16.78 -17.62 -34.84
C ALA A 1052 -16.01 -18.27 -36.01
N LEU A 1053 -16.47 -18.06 -37.25
CA LEU A 1053 -15.73 -18.51 -38.44
C LEU A 1053 -14.40 -17.76 -38.58
N ALA A 1054 -14.39 -16.45 -38.28
CA ALA A 1054 -13.17 -15.65 -38.26
C ALA A 1054 -12.11 -16.20 -37.30
N SER A 1055 -12.50 -16.47 -36.05
CA SER A 1055 -11.61 -17.01 -35.02
C SER A 1055 -11.09 -18.39 -35.41
N ALA A 1056 -11.96 -19.31 -35.86
CA ALA A 1056 -11.55 -20.65 -36.27
C ALA A 1056 -10.53 -20.62 -37.44
N PHE A 1057 -10.75 -19.75 -38.42
CA PHE A 1057 -9.79 -19.53 -39.51
C PHE A 1057 -8.44 -19.00 -39.00
N LEU A 1058 -8.45 -18.07 -38.05
CA LEU A 1058 -7.24 -17.49 -37.48
C LEU A 1058 -6.47 -18.48 -36.60
N VAL A 1059 -7.16 -19.33 -35.83
CA VAL A 1059 -6.54 -20.43 -35.06
C VAL A 1059 -5.67 -21.29 -35.97
N GLU A 1060 -6.22 -21.68 -37.12
CA GLU A 1060 -5.51 -22.51 -38.10
C GLU A 1060 -4.41 -21.71 -38.82
N LYS A 1061 -4.71 -20.49 -39.30
CA LYS A 1061 -3.79 -19.75 -40.16
C LYS A 1061 -2.56 -19.21 -39.44
N VAL A 1062 -2.70 -18.85 -38.16
CA VAL A 1062 -1.64 -18.26 -37.33
C VAL A 1062 -0.90 -19.33 -36.51
N LYS A 1063 -1.28 -20.61 -36.65
CA LYS A 1063 -0.71 -21.75 -35.92
C LYS A 1063 -0.85 -21.61 -34.40
N ILE A 1064 -2.05 -21.24 -33.94
CA ILE A 1064 -2.34 -21.03 -32.51
C ILE A 1064 -2.23 -22.36 -31.76
N ALA A 1065 -2.77 -23.44 -32.31
CA ALA A 1065 -2.72 -24.75 -31.67
C ALA A 1065 -1.28 -25.21 -31.40
N GLU A 1066 -0.39 -25.06 -32.39
CA GLU A 1066 1.02 -25.41 -32.27
C GLU A 1066 1.77 -24.48 -31.28
N ARG A 1067 1.44 -23.19 -31.25
CA ARG A 1067 2.03 -22.20 -30.33
C ARG A 1067 1.76 -22.51 -28.86
N TYR A 1068 0.64 -23.17 -28.58
CA TYR A 1068 0.16 -23.50 -27.24
C TYR A 1068 0.19 -25.02 -26.95
N GLY A 1069 0.99 -25.78 -27.70
CA GLY A 1069 1.35 -27.16 -27.36
C GLY A 1069 0.31 -28.23 -27.71
N LEU A 1070 -0.69 -27.93 -28.54
CA LEU A 1070 -1.66 -28.94 -28.99
C LEU A 1070 -1.08 -29.80 -30.13
N ASN A 1071 -1.32 -31.11 -30.06
CA ASN A 1071 -1.07 -32.05 -31.17
C ASN A 1071 -2.14 -31.90 -32.28
N GLU A 1072 -2.00 -32.60 -33.40
CA GLU A 1072 -2.94 -32.50 -34.53
C GLU A 1072 -4.40 -32.86 -34.17
N ARG A 1073 -4.59 -33.76 -33.20
CA ARG A 1073 -5.92 -34.16 -32.71
C ARG A 1073 -6.55 -33.05 -31.88
N GLY A 1074 -5.82 -32.50 -30.91
CA GLY A 1074 -6.22 -31.35 -30.10
C GLY A 1074 -6.45 -30.09 -30.95
N LYS A 1075 -5.64 -29.86 -31.99
CA LYS A 1075 -5.85 -28.78 -32.97
C LYS A 1075 -7.19 -28.90 -33.67
N SER A 1076 -7.55 -30.10 -34.12
CA SER A 1076 -8.84 -30.36 -34.77
C SER A 1076 -10.01 -30.08 -33.83
N PHE A 1077 -9.90 -30.48 -32.56
CA PHE A 1077 -10.88 -30.16 -31.52
C PHE A 1077 -10.97 -28.65 -31.24
N LEU A 1078 -9.84 -27.95 -31.09
CA LEU A 1078 -9.84 -26.51 -30.82
C LEU A 1078 -10.50 -25.72 -31.95
N ILE A 1079 -10.21 -26.04 -33.21
CA ILE A 1079 -10.83 -25.39 -34.37
C ILE A 1079 -12.35 -25.60 -34.37
N PHE A 1080 -12.79 -26.83 -34.07
CA PHE A 1080 -14.21 -27.15 -33.97
C PHE A 1080 -14.89 -26.37 -32.84
N LEU A 1081 -14.31 -26.38 -31.64
CA LEU A 1081 -14.88 -25.71 -30.47
C LEU A 1081 -14.93 -24.19 -30.64
N VAL A 1082 -13.87 -23.57 -31.17
CA VAL A 1082 -13.86 -22.12 -31.46
C VAL A 1082 -14.87 -21.75 -32.56
N ARG A 1083 -15.07 -22.61 -33.57
CA ARG A 1083 -16.08 -22.40 -34.61
C ARG A 1083 -17.51 -22.40 -34.08
N HIS A 1084 -17.76 -23.17 -33.02
CA HIS A 1084 -19.10 -23.36 -32.44
C HIS A 1084 -19.22 -22.75 -31.03
N HIS A 1085 -18.31 -21.85 -30.65
CA HIS A 1085 -18.18 -21.33 -29.28
C HIS A 1085 -19.45 -20.66 -28.75
N GLY A 1086 -20.23 -20.00 -29.61
CA GLY A 1086 -21.47 -19.34 -29.23
C GLY A 1086 -22.43 -20.29 -28.51
N LEU A 1087 -22.63 -21.51 -29.04
CA LEU A 1087 -23.52 -22.49 -28.42
C LEU A 1087 -22.99 -22.97 -27.07
N LEU A 1088 -21.72 -23.39 -27.03
CA LEU A 1088 -21.09 -23.94 -25.83
C LEU A 1088 -21.03 -22.92 -24.69
N HIS A 1089 -20.62 -21.68 -24.97
CA HIS A 1089 -20.39 -20.67 -23.93
C HIS A 1089 -21.66 -20.05 -23.40
N HIS A 1090 -22.70 -19.88 -24.23
CA HIS A 1090 -24.01 -19.50 -23.74
C HIS A 1090 -24.61 -20.57 -22.83
N THR A 1091 -24.40 -21.86 -23.13
CA THR A 1091 -24.83 -22.96 -22.26
C THR A 1091 -24.06 -22.99 -20.94
N VAL A 1092 -22.73 -22.88 -20.96
CA VAL A 1092 -21.89 -22.83 -19.72
C VAL A 1092 -22.25 -21.61 -18.86
N ARG A 1093 -22.66 -20.50 -19.48
CA ARG A 1093 -23.06 -19.29 -18.74
C ARG A 1093 -24.53 -19.26 -18.32
N GLY A 1094 -25.34 -20.23 -18.72
CA GLY A 1094 -26.77 -20.27 -18.41
C GLY A 1094 -27.60 -19.22 -19.16
N GLU A 1095 -27.08 -18.68 -20.27
CA GLU A 1095 -27.76 -17.68 -21.10
C GLU A 1095 -28.68 -18.30 -22.16
N ILE A 1096 -28.47 -19.57 -22.50
CA ILE A 1096 -29.35 -20.34 -23.39
C ILE A 1096 -29.81 -21.59 -22.65
N SER A 1097 -31.13 -21.72 -22.48
CA SER A 1097 -31.80 -22.96 -22.10
C SER A 1097 -32.22 -23.68 -23.38
N PHE A 1098 -31.73 -24.90 -23.60
CA PHE A 1098 -32.41 -25.83 -24.51
C PHE A 1098 -33.59 -26.43 -23.75
N SER A 1099 -34.73 -25.76 -23.85
CA SER A 1099 -36.04 -26.39 -23.66
C SER A 1099 -36.40 -27.20 -24.90
#